data_AF-A0A7R8V7A7-F1
#
_entry.id   AF-A0A7R8V7A7-F1
#
_cell.length_a   1.000
_cell.length_b   1.000
_cell.length_c   1.000
_cell.angle_alpha   90.00
_cell.angle_beta   90.00
_cell.angle_gamma   90.00
#
_symmetry.space_group_name_H-M   'P 1'
#
loop_
_entity.id
_entity.type
_entity.pdbx_description
1 polymer ?
#
loop_
_entity_poly.entity_id
_entity_poly.type
_entity_poly.pdbx_seq_one_letter_code
_entity_poly.pdbx_strand_id
1 'polypeptide(L)'
;MDRSKRDLESLVVTQKEQLSRYETRLKDVVTAYKGLLKEKEALEASLAALTSSKAKSDETPQVSTADKTNTAPSQDAASSGELQLQIATLMNSLATLSAEKSRMESSFQADKKQLRAEIAQKDAANKELLERTNELRRQHQIEIEGMKSKIIVERHEREKESNNHMVMIRELQKLYADERHLKENLEMQLNDLKSQFSSTGYADTKVKDLQKELHEAKEKLKKYENKKMSPAPENSNILQQLQNEMQHLKQQHAIAIKSEQKRALVAEERNKKLAALHEDRVANLEARLAELSSTVGTYDRLRQQDQENIQKLKDKIAQLATVTENDIPPTPSPKRGVADIVDEIQQLKKILLIENARSQNPIDINKIFNTDTDHSHCLEDYNKMQVELDAVKNENKDLANSVETQKNHIKTLQEKVKVLNRNIDDQEAELKAQADRIVHAVKSERSKWKESIEALENDYRGKLNSLEHQLQKQRSRSLQLLDEKENEIRALKTSFEIFIPQQQTSETVEPPSARKISASHLNAVLNSNTPATTTTASASTLSEGCHILHYVNELARKDVEISGLRKTKHAAETALRQALQDKVTAQEALNDKIMKLEQEVDRLERCKTREGANLEYLKNVILSYLSSTDKDGKKHMVNAIAAVLQFTSVEMKTINSLLYSKK
;
A
#
# COMPACT_ATOMS: atom_id res chain seq x y z
N MET A 1 42.32 18.04 19.62
CA MET A 1 41.65 19.34 19.85
C MET A 1 41.25 19.85 18.48
N ASP A 2 40.11 19.39 17.97
CA ASP A 2 39.82 19.51 16.54
C ASP A 2 38.37 19.97 16.38
N ARG A 3 38.18 21.29 16.39
CA ARG A 3 36.93 21.88 15.88
C ARG A 3 36.93 21.66 14.37
N SER A 4 35.80 21.23 13.82
CA SER A 4 35.72 20.92 12.39
C SER A 4 36.10 22.17 11.58
N LYS A 5 36.78 21.98 10.44
CA LYS A 5 37.15 23.09 9.55
C LYS A 5 35.93 23.99 9.23
N ARG A 6 34.75 23.37 9.10
CA ARG A 6 33.46 24.03 8.88
C ARG A 6 33.00 24.91 10.05
N ASP A 7 33.32 24.52 11.29
CA ASP A 7 32.99 25.29 12.50
C ASP A 7 33.91 26.51 12.64
N LEU A 8 35.18 26.36 12.26
CA LEU A 8 36.14 27.48 12.20
C LEU A 8 35.77 28.47 11.08
N GLU A 9 35.36 27.97 9.92
CA GLU A 9 34.86 28.80 8.82
C GLU A 9 33.59 29.59 9.23
N SER A 10 32.63 28.96 9.93
CA SER A 10 31.44 29.67 10.44
C SER A 10 31.77 30.68 11.54
N LEU A 11 32.77 30.40 12.39
CA LEU A 11 33.28 31.34 13.38
C LEU A 11 33.93 32.57 12.71
N VAL A 12 34.73 32.37 11.65
CA VAL A 12 35.34 33.47 10.90
C VAL A 12 34.29 34.32 10.18
N VAL A 13 33.24 33.71 9.63
CA VAL A 13 32.12 34.45 9.00
C VAL A 13 31.37 35.29 10.04
N THR A 14 31.00 34.71 11.18
CA THR A 14 30.30 35.45 12.25
C THR A 14 31.16 36.56 12.87
N GLN A 15 32.48 36.34 13.03
CA GLN A 15 33.43 37.38 13.46
C GLN A 15 33.55 38.52 12.44
N LYS A 16 33.61 38.22 11.13
CA LYS A 16 33.59 39.25 10.08
C LYS A 16 32.31 40.08 10.09
N GLU A 17 31.17 39.43 10.32
CA GLU A 17 29.87 40.11 10.41
C GLU A 17 29.80 41.02 11.65
N GLN A 18 30.30 40.55 12.79
CA GLN A 18 30.44 41.38 14.00
C GLN A 18 31.37 42.58 13.78
N LEU A 19 32.54 42.38 13.16
CA LEU A 19 33.47 43.47 12.83
C LEU A 19 32.83 44.51 11.91
N SER A 20 32.10 44.10 10.88
CA SER A 20 31.35 45.01 10.00
C SER A 20 30.29 45.84 10.74
N ARG A 21 29.56 45.21 11.68
CA ARG A 21 28.60 45.90 12.55
C ARG A 21 29.30 46.92 13.47
N TYR A 22 30.46 46.57 14.05
CA TYR A 22 31.25 47.49 14.87
C TYR A 22 31.84 48.65 14.06
N GLU A 23 32.36 48.38 12.85
CA GLU A 23 32.89 49.40 11.94
C GLU A 23 31.81 50.41 11.54
N THR A 24 30.61 49.92 11.19
CA THR A 24 29.45 50.77 10.88
C THR A 24 29.07 51.63 12.08
N ARG A 25 28.88 51.02 13.25
CA ARG A 25 28.53 51.73 14.49
C ARG A 25 29.59 52.76 14.91
N LEU A 26 30.87 52.48 14.64
CA LEU A 26 31.96 53.43 14.89
C LEU A 26 31.92 54.61 13.91
N LYS A 27 31.62 54.39 12.61
CA LYS A 27 31.40 55.47 11.64
C LYS A 27 30.23 56.37 12.03
N ASP A 28 29.15 55.79 12.55
CA ASP A 28 27.98 56.54 13.03
C ASP A 28 28.36 57.40 14.26
N VAL A 29 29.04 56.81 15.25
CA VAL A 29 29.53 57.54 16.44
C VAL A 29 30.50 58.66 16.06
N VAL A 30 31.43 58.43 15.13
CA VAL A 30 32.36 59.46 14.62
C VAL A 30 31.60 60.57 13.87
N THR A 31 30.53 60.23 13.16
CA THR A 31 29.70 61.21 12.44
C THR A 31 28.87 62.06 13.41
N ALA A 32 28.26 61.45 14.42
CA ALA A 32 27.56 62.13 15.49
C ALA A 32 28.51 63.04 16.30
N TYR A 33 29.72 62.56 16.64
CA TYR A 33 30.74 63.35 17.33
C TYR A 33 31.17 64.57 16.51
N LYS A 34 31.35 64.42 15.18
CA LYS A 34 31.64 65.54 14.27
C LYS A 34 30.48 66.54 14.15
N GLY A 35 29.23 66.08 14.24
CA GLY A 35 28.06 66.97 14.31
C GLY A 35 28.05 67.78 15.60
N LEU A 36 28.14 67.10 16.74
CA LEU A 36 28.19 67.71 18.07
C LEU A 36 29.37 68.67 18.25
N LEU A 37 30.52 68.37 17.64
CA LEU A 37 31.68 69.28 17.65
C LEU A 37 31.39 70.59 16.92
N LYS A 38 30.69 70.54 15.77
CA LYS A 38 30.25 71.75 15.05
C LYS A 38 29.20 72.55 15.83
N GLU A 39 28.27 71.87 16.50
CA GLU A 39 27.32 72.54 17.40
C GLU A 39 28.05 73.24 18.55
N LYS A 40 29.05 72.57 19.15
CA LYS A 40 29.91 73.15 20.19
C LYS A 40 30.69 74.35 19.67
N GLU A 41 31.36 74.25 18.52
CA GLU A 41 32.12 75.35 17.92
C GLU A 41 31.21 76.55 17.59
N ALA A 42 30.01 76.31 17.06
CA ALA A 42 29.02 77.35 16.80
C ALA A 42 28.51 78.02 18.09
N LEU A 43 28.31 77.26 19.17
CA LEU A 43 27.93 77.79 20.48
C LEU A 43 29.07 78.56 21.14
N GLU A 44 30.31 78.07 21.08
CA GLU A 44 31.50 78.76 21.59
C GLU A 44 31.76 80.08 20.84
N ALA A 45 31.60 80.10 19.52
CA ALA A 45 31.66 81.33 18.72
C ALA A 45 30.54 82.34 19.10
N SER A 46 29.33 81.83 19.36
CA SER A 46 28.20 82.67 19.83
C SER A 46 28.47 83.26 21.22
N LEU A 47 29.02 82.45 22.12
CA LEU A 47 29.31 82.83 23.51
C LEU A 47 30.47 83.82 23.57
N ALA A 48 31.51 83.64 22.74
CA ALA A 48 32.59 84.61 22.57
C ALA A 48 32.07 85.97 22.06
N ALA A 49 31.22 85.97 21.02
CA ALA A 49 30.59 87.19 20.52
C ALA A 49 29.77 87.90 21.62
N LEU A 50 28.94 87.16 22.37
CA LEU A 50 28.12 87.71 23.46
C LEU A 50 28.95 88.24 24.64
N THR A 51 30.05 87.56 24.99
CA THR A 51 30.90 87.96 26.12
C THR A 51 31.70 89.23 25.81
N SER A 52 32.09 89.43 24.54
CA SER A 52 32.76 90.67 24.10
C SER A 52 31.90 91.93 24.31
N SER A 53 30.57 91.80 24.35
CA SER A 53 29.64 92.90 24.65
C SER A 53 29.58 93.26 26.13
N LYS A 54 29.88 92.32 27.06
CA LYS A 54 29.65 92.51 28.50
C LYS A 54 30.83 93.18 29.23
N ALA A 55 31.99 93.29 28.58
CA ALA A 55 33.20 93.90 29.15
C ALA A 55 33.29 95.43 28.99
N LYS A 56 32.29 96.09 28.38
CA LYS A 56 32.28 97.56 28.12
C LYS A 56 31.16 98.32 28.88
N SER A 57 30.44 97.70 29.83
CA SER A 57 29.18 98.24 30.37
C SER A 57 29.05 98.22 31.90
N ASP A 58 30.13 98.52 32.65
CA ASP A 58 30.07 98.56 34.12
C ASP A 58 31.08 99.57 34.71
N GLU A 59 30.70 100.86 34.75
CA GLU A 59 31.21 101.84 35.72
C GLU A 59 30.04 102.62 36.36
N THR A 60 30.29 103.10 37.58
CA THR A 60 29.32 103.28 38.68
C THR A 60 28.61 104.66 38.75
N PRO A 61 27.61 104.86 39.65
CA PRO A 61 26.58 105.90 39.47
C PRO A 61 26.71 107.11 40.41
N GLN A 62 26.20 108.30 39.99
CA GLN A 62 25.57 109.26 40.91
C GLN A 62 24.68 110.34 40.27
N VAL A 63 23.53 110.55 40.93
CA VAL A 63 22.61 111.71 41.01
C VAL A 63 23.01 113.03 40.33
N SER A 64 22.15 113.57 39.43
CA SER A 64 21.49 114.88 39.61
C SER A 64 20.59 115.28 38.41
N THR A 65 19.88 116.40 38.56
CA THR A 65 18.66 116.81 37.82
C THR A 65 18.89 117.65 36.55
N ALA A 66 17.99 117.45 35.59
CA ALA A 66 17.37 118.46 34.71
C ALA A 66 18.18 119.23 33.63
N ASP A 67 17.79 118.94 32.38
CA ASP A 67 17.51 119.87 31.27
C ASP A 67 18.66 120.50 30.43
N LYS A 68 18.35 120.66 29.13
CA LYS A 68 18.98 121.47 28.06
C LYS A 68 20.31 121.07 27.40
N THR A 69 20.14 120.45 26.22
CA THR A 69 20.68 120.89 24.89
C THR A 69 22.18 121.22 24.74
N ASN A 70 22.92 120.41 23.96
CA ASN A 70 23.36 120.70 22.57
C ASN A 70 24.66 119.98 22.14
N THR A 71 24.71 119.67 20.84
CA THR A 71 25.90 119.50 19.97
C THR A 71 26.93 118.39 20.24
N ALA A 72 26.85 117.38 19.36
CA ALA A 72 27.90 116.44 18.93
C ALA A 72 29.14 117.17 18.31
N PRO A 73 30.24 116.49 17.88
CA PRO A 73 30.46 115.03 17.70
C PRO A 73 31.74 114.53 18.43
N SER A 74 32.21 113.27 18.41
CA SER A 74 32.25 112.22 17.37
C SER A 74 32.88 110.93 17.94
N GLN A 75 32.28 109.73 17.81
CA GLN A 75 33.00 108.42 17.85
C GLN A 75 32.22 107.14 17.42
N ASP A 76 31.13 107.23 16.64
CA ASP A 76 30.22 106.08 16.39
C ASP A 76 30.60 105.10 15.25
N ALA A 77 31.66 105.35 14.48
CA ALA A 77 31.97 104.52 13.31
C ALA A 77 32.57 103.14 13.65
N ALA A 78 33.34 103.02 14.73
CA ALA A 78 33.99 101.77 15.12
C ALA A 78 33.03 100.78 15.80
N SER A 79 32.11 101.28 16.64
CA SER A 79 31.13 100.47 17.35
C SER A 79 30.11 99.80 16.41
N SER A 80 29.69 100.50 15.36
CA SER A 80 28.74 99.96 14.37
C SER A 80 29.31 98.77 13.59
N GLY A 81 30.60 98.82 13.21
CA GLY A 81 31.29 97.72 12.53
C GLY A 81 31.50 96.49 13.43
N GLU A 82 31.88 96.69 14.70
CA GLU A 82 31.97 95.61 15.71
C GLU A 82 30.62 94.89 15.87
N LEU A 83 29.52 95.65 16.01
CA LEU A 83 28.16 95.13 16.10
C LEU A 83 27.73 94.34 14.84
N GLN A 84 28.07 94.83 13.63
CA GLN A 84 27.76 94.12 12.39
C GLN A 84 28.49 92.78 12.28
N LEU A 85 29.76 92.73 12.70
CA LEU A 85 30.54 91.49 12.72
C LEU A 85 29.99 90.47 13.75
N GLN A 86 29.55 90.94 14.91
CA GLN A 86 28.89 90.12 15.94
C GLN A 86 27.55 89.56 15.44
N ILE A 87 26.72 90.38 14.80
CA ILE A 87 25.45 89.95 14.20
C ILE A 87 25.69 88.91 13.10
N ALA A 88 26.68 89.11 12.23
CA ALA A 88 27.04 88.12 11.22
C ALA A 88 27.51 86.79 11.84
N THR A 89 28.29 86.85 12.93
CA THR A 89 28.77 85.66 13.65
C THR A 89 27.62 84.87 14.29
N LEU A 90 26.70 85.57 14.99
CA LEU A 90 25.50 84.98 15.59
C LEU A 90 24.52 84.43 14.54
N MET A 91 24.42 85.07 13.38
CA MET A 91 23.61 84.59 12.26
C MET A 91 24.17 83.31 11.66
N ASN A 92 25.50 83.21 11.53
CA ASN A 92 26.17 82.04 10.98
C ASN A 92 26.15 80.83 11.94
N SER A 93 26.27 81.07 13.26
CA SER A 93 26.10 80.02 14.26
C SER A 93 24.64 79.54 14.37
N LEU A 94 23.67 80.45 14.30
CA LEU A 94 22.24 80.11 14.21
C LEU A 94 21.94 79.29 12.96
N ALA A 95 22.49 79.67 11.80
CA ALA A 95 22.35 78.92 10.55
C ALA A 95 22.96 77.51 10.67
N THR A 96 24.13 77.38 11.30
CA THR A 96 24.80 76.09 11.53
C THR A 96 23.98 75.19 12.45
N LEU A 97 23.48 75.71 13.58
CA LEU A 97 22.61 74.98 14.51
C LEU A 97 21.27 74.61 13.86
N SER A 98 20.70 75.49 13.03
CA SER A 98 19.47 75.21 12.28
C SER A 98 19.67 74.11 11.23
N ALA A 99 20.82 74.11 10.53
CA ALA A 99 21.18 73.10 9.55
C ALA A 99 21.40 71.72 10.19
N GLU A 100 22.16 71.62 11.29
CA GLU A 100 22.40 70.34 11.96
C GLU A 100 21.13 69.82 12.66
N LYS A 101 20.30 70.71 13.26
CA LYS A 101 18.97 70.35 13.76
C LYS A 101 18.04 69.83 12.65
N SER A 102 18.01 70.49 11.50
CA SER A 102 17.21 70.05 10.33
C SER A 102 17.70 68.70 9.80
N ARG A 103 19.02 68.47 9.80
CA ARG A 103 19.65 67.21 9.41
C ARG A 103 19.29 66.09 10.38
N MET A 104 19.38 66.32 11.69
CA MET A 104 18.99 65.34 12.72
C MET A 104 17.50 64.99 12.67
N GLU A 105 16.62 66.00 12.52
CA GLU A 105 15.17 65.78 12.35
C GLU A 105 14.88 64.97 11.07
N SER A 106 15.55 65.27 9.96
CA SER A 106 15.42 64.51 8.70
C SER A 106 15.86 63.06 8.84
N SER A 107 16.98 62.77 9.52
CA SER A 107 17.39 61.39 9.81
C SER A 107 16.40 60.69 10.74
N PHE A 108 15.89 61.36 11.78
CA PHE A 108 14.90 60.77 12.68
C PHE A 108 13.58 60.43 11.96
N GLN A 109 13.12 61.30 11.05
CA GLN A 109 11.94 61.01 10.24
C GLN A 109 12.17 59.87 9.23
N ALA A 110 13.37 59.76 8.66
CA ALA A 110 13.76 58.64 7.81
C ALA A 110 13.77 57.32 8.60
N ASP A 111 14.45 57.27 9.75
CA ASP A 111 14.50 56.10 10.64
C ASP A 111 13.11 55.69 11.11
N LYS A 112 12.27 56.65 11.53
CA LYS A 112 10.87 56.40 11.93
C LYS A 112 10.04 55.82 10.78
N LYS A 113 10.28 56.24 9.54
CA LYS A 113 9.63 55.68 8.34
C LYS A 113 10.16 54.27 8.04
N GLN A 114 11.47 54.06 8.14
CA GLN A 114 12.11 52.76 7.94
C GLN A 114 11.64 51.73 8.96
N LEU A 115 11.63 52.06 10.25
CA LEU A 115 11.14 51.18 11.32
C LEU A 115 9.66 50.82 11.13
N ARG A 116 8.81 51.77 10.69
CA ARG A 116 7.41 51.49 10.35
C ARG A 116 7.28 50.54 9.16
N ALA A 117 8.10 50.71 8.12
CA ALA A 117 8.13 49.82 6.97
C ALA A 117 8.63 48.42 7.34
N GLU A 118 9.67 48.31 8.18
CA GLU A 118 10.17 47.03 8.67
C GLU A 118 9.12 46.32 9.53
N ILE A 119 8.48 47.01 10.50
CA ILE A 119 7.39 46.44 11.30
C ILE A 119 6.27 45.92 10.39
N ALA A 120 5.81 46.71 9.42
CA ALA A 120 4.78 46.29 8.48
C ALA A 120 5.19 45.06 7.64
N GLN A 121 6.47 44.98 7.23
CA GLN A 121 7.01 43.83 6.52
C GLN A 121 7.09 42.57 7.41
N LYS A 122 7.52 42.71 8.67
CA LYS A 122 7.55 41.61 9.64
C LYS A 122 6.13 41.13 9.98
N ASP A 123 5.18 42.04 10.12
CA ASP A 123 3.76 41.71 10.37
C ASP A 123 3.12 41.00 9.17
N ALA A 124 3.43 41.41 7.94
CA ALA A 124 2.99 40.72 6.73
C ALA A 124 3.58 39.29 6.66
N ALA A 125 4.88 39.14 6.89
CA ALA A 125 5.54 37.84 6.93
C ALA A 125 5.00 36.93 8.05
N ASN A 126 4.72 37.49 9.23
CA ASN A 126 4.10 36.76 10.34
C ASN A 126 2.70 36.27 9.99
N LYS A 127 1.88 37.08 9.29
CA LYS A 127 0.55 36.67 8.80
C LYS A 127 0.66 35.55 7.77
N GLU A 128 1.53 35.67 6.78
CA GLU A 128 1.76 34.63 5.77
C GLU A 128 2.22 33.30 6.41
N LEU A 129 3.14 33.37 7.38
CA LEU A 129 3.61 32.19 8.12
C LEU A 129 2.50 31.56 8.97
N LEU A 130 1.62 32.37 9.58
CA LEU A 130 0.45 31.87 10.34
C LEU A 130 -0.57 31.20 9.41
N GLU A 131 -0.88 31.80 8.26
CA GLU A 131 -1.78 31.22 7.24
C GLU A 131 -1.21 29.92 6.70
N ARG A 132 0.07 29.89 6.33
CA ARG A 132 0.77 28.68 5.88
C ARG A 132 0.79 27.58 6.95
N THR A 133 0.98 27.94 8.21
CA THR A 133 0.92 27.00 9.35
C THR A 133 -0.48 26.44 9.55
N ASN A 134 -1.51 27.27 9.40
CA ASN A 134 -2.91 26.83 9.51
C ASN A 134 -3.32 25.92 8.35
N GLU A 135 -2.90 26.20 7.12
CA GLU A 135 -3.17 25.35 5.95
C GLU A 135 -2.45 24.00 6.07
N LEU A 136 -1.18 23.98 6.48
CA LEU A 136 -0.46 22.72 6.76
C LEU A 136 -1.14 21.92 7.88
N ARG A 137 -1.61 22.59 8.95
CA ARG A 137 -2.39 21.93 10.02
C ARG A 137 -3.70 21.34 9.47
N ARG A 138 -4.39 22.04 8.56
CA ARG A 138 -5.62 21.55 7.90
C ARG A 138 -5.35 20.32 7.02
N GLN A 139 -4.25 20.34 6.26
CA GLN A 139 -3.82 19.20 5.43
C GLN A 139 -3.49 17.97 6.28
N HIS A 140 -2.65 18.12 7.31
CA HIS A 140 -2.34 17.02 8.24
C HIS A 140 -3.60 16.49 8.96
N GLN A 141 -4.56 17.35 9.32
CA GLN A 141 -5.82 16.91 9.93
C GLN A 141 -6.62 16.00 8.98
N ILE A 142 -6.73 16.36 7.69
CA ILE A 142 -7.41 15.56 6.66
C ILE A 142 -6.68 14.24 6.42
N GLU A 143 -5.35 14.24 6.39
CA GLU A 143 -4.55 13.01 6.26
C GLU A 143 -4.75 12.08 7.46
N ILE A 144 -4.76 12.61 8.68
CA ILE A 144 -5.05 11.86 9.92
C ILE A 144 -6.46 11.26 9.88
N GLU A 145 -7.46 12.00 9.40
CA GLU A 145 -8.84 11.50 9.26
C GLU A 145 -8.96 10.43 8.17
N GLY A 146 -8.24 10.58 7.05
CA GLY A 146 -8.10 9.54 6.02
C GLY A 146 -7.43 8.27 6.54
N MET A 147 -6.35 8.40 7.33
CA MET A 147 -5.68 7.25 7.96
C MET A 147 -6.56 6.55 8.99
N LYS A 148 -7.25 7.30 9.86
CA LYS A 148 -8.25 6.74 10.80
C LYS A 148 -9.32 5.94 10.07
N SER A 149 -9.84 6.47 8.96
CA SER A 149 -10.86 5.80 8.14
C SER A 149 -10.36 4.48 7.56
N LYS A 150 -9.13 4.46 7.01
CA LYS A 150 -8.49 3.22 6.53
C LYS A 150 -8.29 2.18 7.64
N ILE A 151 -7.82 2.60 8.82
CA ILE A 151 -7.63 1.71 9.98
C ILE A 151 -8.96 1.08 10.44
N ILE A 152 -10.07 1.82 10.38
CA ILE A 152 -11.41 1.31 10.71
C ILE A 152 -11.85 0.22 9.70
N VAL A 153 -11.62 0.43 8.40
CA VAL A 153 -11.93 -0.57 7.36
C VAL A 153 -11.09 -1.84 7.56
N GLU A 154 -9.76 -1.71 7.65
CA GLU A 154 -8.83 -2.81 7.90
C GLU A 154 -9.18 -3.63 9.16
N ARG A 155 -9.61 -2.95 10.24
CA ARG A 155 -10.07 -3.62 11.47
C ARG A 155 -11.33 -4.44 11.21
N HIS A 156 -12.28 -3.91 10.45
CA HIS A 156 -13.53 -4.60 10.13
C HIS A 156 -13.31 -5.77 9.15
N GLU A 157 -12.39 -5.64 8.21
CA GLU A 157 -12.01 -6.72 7.29
C GLU A 157 -11.34 -7.87 8.05
N ARG A 158 -10.37 -7.62 8.94
CA ARG A 158 -9.80 -8.67 9.81
C ARG A 158 -10.82 -9.31 10.76
N GLU A 159 -11.79 -8.53 11.26
CA GLU A 159 -12.90 -9.07 12.06
C GLU A 159 -13.80 -10.00 11.25
N LYS A 160 -14.09 -9.64 9.99
CA LYS A 160 -14.83 -10.46 9.03
C LYS A 160 -14.08 -11.72 8.63
N GLU A 161 -12.78 -11.63 8.36
CA GLU A 161 -11.91 -12.78 8.10
C GLU A 161 -11.84 -13.74 9.29
N SER A 162 -11.62 -13.21 10.51
CA SER A 162 -11.64 -13.98 11.75
C SER A 162 -12.97 -14.71 11.97
N ASN A 163 -14.10 -14.04 11.70
CA ASN A 163 -15.42 -14.66 11.75
C ASN A 163 -15.61 -15.75 10.67
N ASN A 164 -15.14 -15.53 9.44
CA ASN A 164 -15.17 -16.54 8.39
C ASN A 164 -14.32 -17.77 8.76
N HIS A 165 -13.12 -17.57 9.32
CA HIS A 165 -12.29 -18.66 9.83
C HIS A 165 -13.00 -19.42 10.97
N MET A 166 -13.67 -18.71 11.88
CA MET A 166 -14.48 -19.32 12.95
C MET A 166 -15.64 -20.17 12.40
N VAL A 167 -16.34 -19.70 11.36
CA VAL A 167 -17.39 -20.48 10.68
C VAL A 167 -16.80 -21.72 10.00
N MET A 168 -15.74 -21.56 9.22
CA MET A 168 -15.04 -22.67 8.56
C MET A 168 -14.54 -23.73 9.56
N ILE A 169 -14.01 -23.31 10.72
CA ILE A 169 -13.60 -24.23 11.79
C ILE A 169 -14.80 -25.01 12.35
N ARG A 170 -15.95 -24.36 12.57
CA ARG A 170 -17.17 -25.05 13.02
C ARG A 170 -17.69 -26.04 11.97
N GLU A 171 -17.63 -25.69 10.69
CA GLU A 171 -18.01 -26.58 9.59
C GLU A 171 -17.08 -27.79 9.48
N LEU A 172 -15.75 -27.60 9.59
CA LEU A 172 -14.78 -28.69 9.62
C LEU A 172 -14.95 -29.58 10.87
N GLN A 173 -15.21 -28.99 12.04
CA GLN A 173 -15.52 -29.74 13.26
C GLN A 173 -16.81 -30.55 13.12
N LYS A 174 -17.83 -30.00 12.48
CA LYS A 174 -19.07 -30.72 12.18
C LYS A 174 -18.83 -31.88 11.21
N LEU A 175 -18.14 -31.64 10.09
CA LEU A 175 -17.81 -32.69 9.12
C LEU A 175 -16.99 -33.82 9.77
N TYR A 176 -16.02 -33.48 10.61
CA TYR A 176 -15.24 -34.47 11.37
C TYR A 176 -16.11 -35.28 12.36
N ALA A 177 -17.08 -34.64 13.02
CA ALA A 177 -18.03 -35.34 13.89
C ALA A 177 -18.98 -36.24 13.09
N ASP A 178 -19.49 -35.77 11.94
CA ASP A 178 -20.36 -36.53 11.04
C ASP A 178 -19.61 -37.74 10.43
N GLU A 179 -18.35 -37.57 10.01
CA GLU A 179 -17.47 -38.67 9.56
C GLU A 179 -17.19 -39.67 10.68
N ARG A 180 -16.94 -39.20 11.90
CA ARG A 180 -16.71 -40.06 13.07
C ARG A 180 -17.96 -40.87 13.40
N HIS A 181 -19.14 -40.25 13.44
CA HIS A 181 -20.40 -40.96 13.66
C HIS A 181 -20.73 -41.94 12.54
N LEU A 182 -20.43 -41.59 11.27
CA LEU A 182 -20.57 -42.50 10.15
C LEU A 182 -19.63 -43.71 10.30
N LYS A 183 -18.37 -43.49 10.70
CA LYS A 183 -17.41 -44.55 10.98
C LYS A 183 -17.89 -45.44 12.14
N GLU A 184 -18.29 -44.87 13.26
CA GLU A 184 -18.80 -45.61 14.43
C GLU A 184 -20.06 -46.44 14.06
N ASN A 185 -20.96 -45.90 13.22
CA ASN A 185 -22.13 -46.61 12.70
C ASN A 185 -21.75 -47.75 11.74
N LEU A 186 -20.76 -47.56 10.86
CA LEU A 186 -20.25 -48.60 9.97
C LEU A 186 -19.50 -49.70 10.75
N GLU A 187 -18.72 -49.34 11.77
CA GLU A 187 -18.08 -50.29 12.69
C GLU A 187 -19.11 -51.07 13.50
N MET A 188 -20.19 -50.42 13.95
CA MET A 188 -21.32 -51.10 14.58
C MET A 188 -22.01 -52.06 13.61
N GLN A 189 -22.33 -51.65 12.39
CA GLN A 189 -22.92 -52.53 11.36
C GLN A 189 -22.00 -53.70 11.00
N LEU A 190 -20.68 -53.49 10.94
CA LEU A 190 -19.70 -54.56 10.69
C LEU A 190 -19.64 -55.51 11.88
N ASN A 191 -19.67 -55.01 13.11
CA ASN A 191 -19.74 -55.82 14.33
C ASN A 191 -21.07 -56.59 14.43
N ASP A 192 -22.20 -55.97 14.05
CA ASP A 192 -23.51 -56.62 13.99
C ASP A 192 -23.54 -57.69 12.90
N LEU A 193 -23.02 -57.43 11.70
CA LEU A 193 -22.86 -58.43 10.65
C LEU A 193 -21.92 -59.56 11.10
N LYS A 194 -20.80 -59.26 11.74
CA LYS A 194 -19.86 -60.26 12.29
C LYS A 194 -20.50 -61.08 13.41
N SER A 195 -21.27 -60.46 14.28
CA SER A 195 -22.07 -61.11 15.32
C SER A 195 -23.18 -61.96 14.71
N GLN A 196 -23.86 -61.46 13.69
CA GLN A 196 -24.84 -62.21 12.90
C GLN A 196 -24.19 -63.39 12.21
N PHE A 197 -23.02 -63.28 11.56
CA PHE A 197 -22.31 -64.43 10.99
C PHE A 197 -21.86 -65.43 12.07
N SER A 198 -21.43 -64.96 13.24
CA SER A 198 -21.00 -65.81 14.35
C SER A 198 -22.16 -66.53 15.06
N SER A 199 -23.32 -65.88 15.16
CA SER A 199 -24.57 -66.45 15.71
C SER A 199 -25.40 -67.19 14.65
N THR A 200 -25.14 -66.92 13.37
CA THR A 200 -25.53 -67.70 12.19
C THR A 200 -24.63 -68.94 12.03
N GLY A 201 -24.22 -69.52 13.16
CA GLY A 201 -24.31 -70.96 13.35
C GLY A 201 -25.70 -71.50 12.94
N TYR A 202 -26.74 -70.66 12.91
CA TYR A 202 -28.01 -70.93 12.22
C TYR A 202 -27.86 -71.23 10.72
N ALA A 203 -26.87 -70.74 9.96
CA ALA A 203 -26.68 -71.22 8.58
C ALA A 203 -26.09 -72.63 8.59
N ASP A 204 -25.21 -72.95 9.53
CA ASP A 204 -24.59 -74.27 9.63
C ASP A 204 -25.57 -75.32 10.18
N THR A 205 -26.43 -74.97 11.15
CA THR A 205 -27.54 -75.81 11.60
C THR A 205 -28.66 -75.84 10.58
N LYS A 206 -29.05 -74.73 9.94
CA LYS A 206 -30.06 -74.75 8.87
C LYS A 206 -29.56 -75.46 7.62
N VAL A 207 -28.26 -75.48 7.32
CA VAL A 207 -27.68 -76.33 6.25
C VAL A 207 -27.68 -77.80 6.67
N LYS A 208 -27.35 -78.13 7.93
CA LYS A 208 -27.48 -79.52 8.45
C LYS A 208 -28.94 -79.99 8.48
N ASP A 209 -29.86 -79.14 8.91
CA ASP A 209 -31.29 -79.38 8.97
C ASP A 209 -31.88 -79.42 7.56
N LEU A 210 -31.48 -78.55 6.64
CA LEU A 210 -31.86 -78.64 5.21
C LEU A 210 -31.23 -79.85 4.53
N GLN A 211 -30.03 -80.30 4.90
CA GLN A 211 -29.45 -81.55 4.42
C GLN A 211 -30.25 -82.76 4.94
N LYS A 212 -30.70 -82.72 6.19
CA LYS A 212 -31.53 -83.74 6.83
C LYS A 212 -32.96 -83.74 6.27
N GLU A 213 -33.57 -82.57 6.11
CA GLU A 213 -34.86 -82.34 5.45
C GLU A 213 -34.78 -82.70 3.96
N LEU A 214 -33.66 -82.47 3.26
CA LEU A 214 -33.46 -82.88 1.86
C LEU A 214 -33.22 -84.39 1.74
N HIS A 215 -32.61 -85.03 2.73
CA HIS A 215 -32.52 -86.48 2.82
C HIS A 215 -33.91 -87.09 3.09
N GLU A 216 -34.63 -86.57 4.08
CA GLU A 216 -36.02 -86.94 4.37
C GLU A 216 -36.97 -86.60 3.21
N ALA A 217 -36.75 -85.50 2.48
CA ALA A 217 -37.55 -85.12 1.34
C ALA A 217 -37.20 -85.99 0.12
N LYS A 218 -35.95 -86.45 -0.05
CA LYS A 218 -35.64 -87.49 -1.04
C LYS A 218 -36.31 -88.81 -0.68
N GLU A 219 -36.33 -89.21 0.58
CA GLU A 219 -37.10 -90.37 1.07
C GLU A 219 -38.61 -90.19 0.85
N LYS A 220 -39.16 -89.04 1.25
CA LYS A 220 -40.60 -88.72 1.14
C LYS A 220 -41.00 -88.55 -0.32
N LEU A 221 -40.17 -87.97 -1.18
CA LEU A 221 -40.42 -87.83 -2.62
C LEU A 221 -40.31 -89.19 -3.32
N LYS A 222 -39.40 -90.08 -2.90
CA LYS A 222 -39.41 -91.50 -3.30
C LYS A 222 -40.69 -92.25 -2.84
N LYS A 223 -41.31 -91.81 -1.75
CA LYS A 223 -42.61 -92.32 -1.24
C LYS A 223 -43.84 -91.61 -1.86
N TYR A 224 -43.69 -90.39 -2.38
CA TYR A 224 -44.75 -89.58 -3.01
C TYR A 224 -44.73 -89.63 -4.54
N GLU A 225 -43.63 -89.98 -5.20
CA GLU A 225 -43.63 -90.43 -6.60
C GLU A 225 -44.48 -91.71 -6.73
N ASN A 226 -44.40 -92.60 -5.74
CA ASN A 226 -45.32 -93.73 -5.57
C ASN A 226 -46.78 -93.31 -5.21
N LYS A 227 -47.09 -92.01 -5.05
CA LYS A 227 -48.38 -91.54 -4.52
C LYS A 227 -48.78 -90.11 -4.94
N LYS A 228 -48.57 -89.75 -6.22
CA LYS A 228 -48.62 -88.34 -6.68
C LYS A 228 -49.97 -87.93 -7.31
N MET A 229 -50.91 -87.55 -6.44
CA MET A 229 -52.08 -86.67 -6.69
C MET A 229 -52.53 -86.05 -5.34
N SER A 230 -53.10 -84.84 -5.24
CA SER A 230 -53.24 -83.71 -6.18
C SER A 230 -53.45 -82.41 -5.35
N PRO A 231 -53.24 -81.19 -5.90
CA PRO A 231 -53.28 -79.94 -5.12
C PRO A 231 -54.63 -79.21 -5.17
N ALA A 232 -54.91 -78.38 -4.15
CA ALA A 232 -56.13 -77.56 -4.02
C ALA A 232 -55.83 -76.03 -4.11
N PRO A 233 -56.82 -75.14 -4.42
CA PRO A 233 -56.50 -73.90 -5.14
C PRO A 233 -56.74 -72.54 -4.42
N GLU A 234 -57.21 -72.50 -3.16
CA GLU A 234 -57.72 -71.23 -2.59
C GLU A 234 -56.67 -70.17 -2.19
N ASN A 235 -55.39 -70.54 -2.04
CA ASN A 235 -54.31 -69.59 -1.72
C ASN A 235 -53.90 -68.67 -2.90
N SER A 236 -54.47 -68.84 -4.09
CA SER A 236 -53.97 -68.23 -5.33
C SER A 236 -54.03 -66.70 -5.35
N ASN A 237 -55.14 -66.08 -4.93
CA ASN A 237 -55.34 -64.63 -5.12
C ASN A 237 -54.48 -63.75 -4.20
N ILE A 238 -54.36 -64.09 -2.91
CA ILE A 238 -53.52 -63.36 -1.96
C ILE A 238 -52.04 -63.52 -2.33
N LEU A 239 -51.64 -64.73 -2.76
CA LEU A 239 -50.30 -65.00 -3.26
C LEU A 239 -50.00 -64.14 -4.51
N GLN A 240 -50.98 -63.98 -5.41
CA GLN A 240 -50.84 -63.18 -6.63
C GLN A 240 -50.74 -61.67 -6.35
N GLN A 241 -51.47 -61.14 -5.36
CA GLN A 241 -51.31 -59.75 -4.91
C GLN A 241 -49.93 -59.51 -4.29
N LEU A 242 -49.49 -60.38 -3.37
CA LEU A 242 -48.17 -60.30 -2.76
C LEU A 242 -47.04 -60.45 -3.80
N GLN A 243 -47.24 -61.30 -4.82
CA GLN A 243 -46.32 -61.47 -5.95
C GLN A 243 -46.21 -60.19 -6.80
N ASN A 244 -47.33 -59.49 -7.04
CA ASN A 244 -47.36 -58.23 -7.78
C ASN A 244 -46.68 -57.10 -7.01
N GLU A 245 -46.95 -56.96 -5.71
CA GLU A 245 -46.27 -55.96 -4.84
C GLU A 245 -44.77 -56.24 -4.75
N MET A 246 -44.37 -57.50 -4.62
CA MET A 246 -42.97 -57.91 -4.65
C MET A 246 -42.31 -57.62 -6.01
N GLN A 247 -43.02 -57.77 -7.13
CA GLN A 247 -42.53 -57.38 -8.46
C GLN A 247 -42.35 -55.86 -8.57
N HIS A 248 -43.33 -55.07 -8.13
CA HIS A 248 -43.25 -53.61 -8.14
C HIS A 248 -42.08 -53.11 -7.29
N LEU A 249 -41.92 -53.63 -6.07
CA LEU A 249 -40.83 -53.26 -5.18
C LEU A 249 -39.46 -53.67 -5.74
N LYS A 250 -39.34 -54.86 -6.35
CA LYS A 250 -38.14 -55.29 -7.09
C LYS A 250 -37.82 -54.36 -8.26
N GLN A 251 -38.82 -53.92 -9.01
CA GLN A 251 -38.63 -52.99 -10.12
C GLN A 251 -38.18 -51.61 -9.64
N GLN A 252 -38.79 -51.09 -8.56
CA GLN A 252 -38.41 -49.82 -7.94
C GLN A 252 -36.98 -49.87 -7.40
N HIS A 253 -36.58 -50.93 -6.69
CA HIS A 253 -35.20 -51.12 -6.24
C HIS A 253 -34.23 -51.29 -7.42
N ALA A 254 -34.59 -52.00 -8.48
CA ALA A 254 -33.75 -52.14 -9.67
C ALA A 254 -33.51 -50.79 -10.39
N ILE A 255 -34.51 -49.90 -10.40
CA ILE A 255 -34.37 -48.53 -10.93
C ILE A 255 -33.51 -47.68 -9.99
N ALA A 256 -33.73 -47.75 -8.67
CA ALA A 256 -32.92 -47.03 -7.68
C ALA A 256 -31.44 -47.43 -7.77
N ILE A 257 -31.14 -48.74 -7.78
CA ILE A 257 -29.78 -49.28 -7.92
C ILE A 257 -29.13 -48.81 -9.24
N LYS A 258 -29.85 -48.84 -10.37
CA LYS A 258 -29.33 -48.33 -11.65
C LYS A 258 -29.05 -46.81 -11.60
N SER A 259 -29.91 -46.04 -10.93
CA SER A 259 -29.69 -44.60 -10.76
C SER A 259 -28.48 -44.29 -9.88
N GLU A 260 -28.28 -45.07 -8.81
CA GLU A 260 -27.13 -44.94 -7.92
C GLU A 260 -25.83 -45.37 -8.59
N GLN A 261 -25.83 -46.49 -9.31
CA GLN A 261 -24.70 -46.94 -10.13
C GLN A 261 -24.31 -45.86 -11.16
N LYS A 262 -25.29 -45.24 -11.83
CA LYS A 262 -25.02 -44.14 -12.77
C LYS A 262 -24.45 -42.91 -12.06
N ARG A 263 -24.93 -42.58 -10.86
CA ARG A 263 -24.42 -41.47 -10.03
C ARG A 263 -22.98 -41.73 -9.58
N ALA A 264 -22.68 -42.95 -9.14
CA ALA A 264 -21.34 -43.39 -8.75
C ALA A 264 -20.36 -43.34 -9.93
N LEU A 265 -20.72 -43.87 -11.10
CA LEU A 265 -19.88 -43.83 -12.31
C LEU A 265 -19.55 -42.39 -12.75
N VAL A 266 -20.52 -41.47 -12.70
CA VAL A 266 -20.28 -40.05 -13.02
C VAL A 266 -19.37 -39.37 -11.98
N ALA A 267 -19.47 -39.75 -10.71
CA ALA A 267 -18.56 -39.26 -9.67
C ALA A 267 -17.13 -39.83 -9.86
N GLU A 268 -17.01 -41.12 -10.20
CA GLU A 268 -15.73 -41.78 -10.50
C GLU A 268 -15.05 -41.17 -11.73
N GLU A 269 -15.80 -40.91 -12.81
CA GLU A 269 -15.25 -40.28 -14.03
C GLU A 269 -14.76 -38.85 -13.76
N ARG A 270 -15.49 -38.07 -12.94
CA ARG A 270 -15.05 -36.74 -12.48
C ARG A 270 -13.79 -36.82 -11.63
N ASN A 271 -13.71 -37.79 -10.72
CA ASN A 271 -12.54 -37.99 -9.88
C ASN A 271 -11.31 -38.40 -10.71
N LYS A 272 -11.47 -39.31 -11.69
CA LYS A 272 -10.41 -39.68 -12.63
C LYS A 272 -9.90 -38.49 -13.45
N LYS A 273 -10.80 -37.63 -13.94
CA LYS A 273 -10.43 -36.39 -14.65
C LYS A 273 -9.66 -35.43 -13.75
N LEU A 274 -10.07 -35.26 -12.50
CA LEU A 274 -9.40 -34.40 -11.54
C LEU A 274 -8.02 -34.95 -11.13
N ALA A 275 -7.91 -36.28 -10.94
CA ALA A 275 -6.64 -36.96 -10.70
C ALA A 275 -5.67 -36.79 -11.88
N ALA A 276 -6.12 -36.99 -13.12
CA ALA A 276 -5.29 -36.80 -14.31
C ALA A 276 -4.79 -35.35 -14.48
N LEU A 277 -5.62 -34.36 -14.14
CA LEU A 277 -5.20 -32.95 -14.13
C LEU A 277 -4.17 -32.64 -13.03
N HIS A 278 -4.25 -33.33 -11.89
CA HIS A 278 -3.23 -33.22 -10.84
C HIS A 278 -1.93 -33.94 -11.22
N GLU A 279 -2.02 -35.11 -11.84
CA GLU A 279 -0.87 -35.87 -12.35
C GLU A 279 -0.12 -35.08 -13.44
N ASP A 280 -0.82 -34.52 -14.43
CA ASP A 280 -0.23 -33.63 -15.44
C ASP A 280 0.43 -32.39 -14.80
N ARG A 281 -0.22 -31.76 -13.82
CA ARG A 281 0.39 -30.64 -13.08
C ARG A 281 1.66 -31.06 -12.33
N VAL A 282 1.68 -32.24 -11.71
CA VAL A 282 2.87 -32.77 -11.02
C VAL A 282 3.97 -33.08 -12.02
N ALA A 283 3.68 -33.79 -13.12
CA ALA A 283 4.64 -34.08 -14.18
C ALA A 283 5.26 -32.80 -14.78
N ASN A 284 4.47 -31.75 -14.99
CA ASN A 284 4.97 -30.45 -15.44
C ASN A 284 5.88 -29.76 -14.41
N LEU A 285 5.60 -29.91 -13.10
CA LEU A 285 6.46 -29.39 -12.05
C LEU A 285 7.75 -30.21 -11.90
N GLU A 286 7.68 -31.53 -12.03
CA GLU A 286 8.83 -32.44 -12.04
C GLU A 286 9.74 -32.21 -13.26
N ALA A 287 9.16 -32.00 -14.44
CA ALA A 287 9.90 -31.63 -15.65
C ALA A 287 10.66 -30.32 -15.46
N ARG A 288 10.02 -29.26 -14.95
CA ARG A 288 10.69 -28.00 -14.61
C ARG A 288 11.77 -28.17 -13.54
N LEU A 289 11.53 -29.01 -12.54
CA LEU A 289 12.53 -29.30 -11.50
C LEU A 289 13.73 -30.07 -12.08
N ALA A 290 13.51 -30.98 -13.04
CA ALA A 290 14.56 -31.67 -13.77
C ALA A 290 15.35 -30.71 -14.70
N GLU A 291 14.69 -29.76 -15.36
CA GLU A 291 15.35 -28.69 -16.13
C GLU A 291 16.20 -27.78 -15.24
N LEU A 292 15.68 -27.34 -14.09
CA LEU A 292 16.45 -26.59 -13.10
C LEU A 292 17.63 -27.40 -12.54
N SER A 293 17.43 -28.69 -12.26
CA SER A 293 18.49 -29.58 -11.77
C SER A 293 19.57 -29.82 -12.84
N SER A 294 19.16 -29.96 -14.10
CA SER A 294 20.06 -30.11 -15.26
C SER A 294 20.87 -28.84 -15.49
N THR A 295 20.23 -27.66 -15.50
CA THR A 295 20.93 -26.38 -15.68
C THR A 295 21.92 -26.12 -14.53
N VAL A 296 21.52 -26.30 -13.27
CA VAL A 296 22.43 -26.22 -12.11
C VAL A 296 23.59 -27.22 -12.24
N GLY A 297 23.32 -28.45 -12.68
CA GLY A 297 24.36 -29.46 -12.96
C GLY A 297 25.33 -29.04 -14.08
N THR A 298 24.84 -28.41 -15.15
CA THR A 298 25.71 -27.85 -16.20
C THR A 298 26.56 -26.68 -15.70
N TYR A 299 26.01 -25.81 -14.84
CA TYR A 299 26.77 -24.71 -14.25
C TYR A 299 27.87 -25.20 -13.30
N ASP A 300 27.61 -26.20 -12.45
CA ASP A 300 28.68 -26.72 -11.57
C ASP A 300 29.74 -27.50 -12.38
N ARG A 301 29.33 -28.24 -13.42
CA ARG A 301 30.30 -28.89 -14.34
C ARG A 301 31.15 -27.87 -15.10
N LEU A 302 30.56 -26.77 -15.57
CA LEU A 302 31.30 -25.68 -16.22
C LEU A 302 32.26 -25.01 -15.23
N ARG A 303 31.82 -24.77 -14.00
CA ARG A 303 32.66 -24.23 -12.92
C ARG A 303 33.84 -25.14 -12.57
N GLN A 304 33.64 -26.46 -12.54
CA GLN A 304 34.73 -27.44 -12.36
C GLN A 304 35.70 -27.40 -13.56
N GLN A 305 35.19 -27.36 -14.79
CA GLN A 305 36.00 -27.22 -16.00
C GLN A 305 36.82 -25.92 -16.01
N ASP A 306 36.24 -24.80 -15.59
CA ASP A 306 36.94 -23.52 -15.48
C ASP A 306 38.01 -23.56 -14.38
N GLN A 307 37.74 -24.22 -13.24
CA GLN A 307 38.73 -24.43 -12.19
C GLN A 307 39.90 -25.31 -12.65
N GLU A 308 39.63 -26.38 -13.42
CA GLU A 308 40.66 -27.17 -14.08
C GLU A 308 41.45 -26.36 -15.13
N ASN A 309 40.77 -25.53 -15.93
CA ASN A 309 41.40 -24.70 -16.95
C ASN A 309 42.32 -23.65 -16.31
N ILE A 310 41.87 -23.02 -15.22
CA ILE A 310 42.69 -22.11 -14.42
C ILE A 310 43.93 -22.83 -13.87
N GLN A 311 43.79 -24.08 -13.42
CA GLN A 311 44.96 -24.85 -12.96
C GLN A 311 45.90 -25.18 -14.12
N LYS A 312 45.39 -25.71 -15.25
CA LYS A 312 46.18 -26.00 -16.46
C LYS A 312 46.87 -24.75 -17.01
N LEU A 313 46.27 -23.56 -16.88
CA LEU A 313 46.89 -22.29 -17.27
C LEU A 313 47.99 -21.85 -16.28
N LYS A 314 47.81 -22.04 -14.96
CA LYS A 314 48.89 -21.85 -13.97
C LYS A 314 50.06 -22.79 -14.25
N ASP A 315 49.77 -24.06 -14.51
CA ASP A 315 50.78 -25.08 -14.81
C ASP A 315 51.50 -24.77 -16.13
N LYS A 316 50.78 -24.30 -17.16
CA LYS A 316 51.38 -23.83 -18.42
C LYS A 316 52.19 -22.55 -18.28
N ILE A 317 51.81 -21.62 -17.40
CA ILE A 317 52.64 -20.44 -17.10
C ILE A 317 53.93 -20.88 -16.40
N ALA A 318 53.86 -21.86 -15.50
CA ALA A 318 55.05 -22.47 -14.89
C ALA A 318 55.91 -23.22 -15.92
N GLN A 319 55.32 -23.94 -16.89
CA GLN A 319 56.05 -24.67 -17.94
C GLN A 319 56.63 -23.74 -19.02
N LEU A 320 55.93 -22.69 -19.43
CA LEU A 320 56.45 -21.69 -20.37
C LEU A 320 57.57 -20.84 -19.76
N ALA A 321 57.66 -20.75 -18.44
CA ALA A 321 58.85 -20.25 -17.75
C ALA A 321 60.06 -21.21 -17.82
N THR A 322 59.89 -22.43 -18.36
CA THR A 322 60.94 -23.48 -18.44
C THR A 322 61.26 -24.00 -19.84
N VAL A 323 60.42 -23.75 -20.87
CA VAL A 323 60.55 -24.36 -22.21
C VAL A 323 60.80 -23.30 -23.29
N THR A 324 61.73 -22.39 -23.06
CA THR A 324 62.15 -21.36 -24.04
C THR A 324 63.17 -21.90 -25.07
N GLU A 325 63.31 -23.22 -25.23
CA GLU A 325 64.29 -23.83 -26.16
C GLU A 325 63.76 -25.07 -26.92
N ASN A 326 63.50 -24.85 -28.23
CA ASN A 326 63.72 -25.74 -29.38
C ASN A 326 62.65 -26.76 -29.90
N ASP A 327 62.70 -26.93 -31.23
CA ASP A 327 61.64 -27.43 -32.16
C ASP A 327 61.88 -28.84 -32.77
N ILE A 328 60.93 -29.31 -33.62
CA ILE A 328 60.83 -30.60 -34.36
C ILE A 328 60.46 -30.33 -35.88
N PRO A 329 60.02 -31.27 -36.77
CA PRO A 329 60.40 -32.70 -36.95
C PRO A 329 60.92 -33.37 -38.29
N PRO A 330 60.48 -33.14 -39.56
CA PRO A 330 59.94 -34.27 -40.37
C PRO A 330 60.45 -34.51 -41.83
N THR A 331 60.38 -35.76 -42.36
CA THR A 331 60.45 -36.09 -43.82
C THR A 331 59.62 -37.35 -44.29
N PRO A 332 59.33 -37.54 -45.62
CA PRO A 332 58.33 -38.49 -46.18
C PRO A 332 58.85 -39.52 -47.25
N SER A 333 57.98 -40.20 -48.05
CA SER A 333 58.35 -41.25 -49.07
C SER A 333 57.46 -41.35 -50.36
N PRO A 334 57.91 -41.94 -51.52
CA PRO A 334 57.18 -42.03 -52.81
C PRO A 334 57.06 -43.45 -53.52
N LYS A 335 56.71 -43.51 -54.83
CA LYS A 335 55.98 -44.59 -55.59
C LYS A 335 56.78 -45.45 -56.63
N ARG A 336 56.14 -46.46 -57.29
CA ARG A 336 56.62 -47.31 -58.44
C ARG A 336 55.59 -47.44 -59.61
N GLY A 337 55.89 -48.18 -60.70
CA GLY A 337 55.31 -48.02 -62.06
C GLY A 337 54.86 -49.27 -62.87
N VAL A 338 54.91 -49.17 -64.21
CA VAL A 338 53.87 -49.73 -65.14
C VAL A 338 53.98 -51.21 -65.54
N ALA A 339 55.17 -51.84 -65.56
CA ALA A 339 55.30 -53.23 -66.04
C ALA A 339 54.55 -54.22 -65.12
N ASP A 340 54.62 -53.99 -63.81
CA ASP A 340 53.94 -54.76 -62.77
C ASP A 340 52.41 -54.83 -63.01
N ILE A 341 51.83 -53.79 -63.63
CA ILE A 341 50.39 -53.65 -63.92
C ILE A 341 49.93 -54.63 -65.01
N VAL A 342 50.78 -54.97 -65.99
CA VAL A 342 50.37 -55.81 -67.13
C VAL A 342 50.25 -57.28 -66.73
N ASP A 343 51.17 -57.77 -65.91
CA ASP A 343 51.10 -59.12 -65.34
C ASP A 343 49.94 -59.24 -64.33
N GLU A 344 49.69 -58.19 -63.55
CA GLU A 344 48.52 -58.10 -62.67
C GLU A 344 47.21 -58.19 -63.47
N ILE A 345 47.08 -57.50 -64.62
CA ILE A 345 45.90 -57.60 -65.50
C ILE A 345 45.64 -59.03 -65.99
N GLN A 346 46.69 -59.80 -66.33
CA GLN A 346 46.51 -61.20 -66.75
C GLN A 346 46.09 -62.12 -65.60
N GLN A 347 46.64 -61.92 -64.40
CA GLN A 347 46.20 -62.64 -63.20
C GLN A 347 44.75 -62.29 -62.85
N LEU A 348 44.40 -61.00 -62.87
CA LEU A 348 43.04 -60.49 -62.65
C LEU A 348 42.03 -61.10 -63.63
N LYS A 349 42.34 -61.21 -64.92
CA LYS A 349 41.45 -61.88 -65.90
C LYS A 349 41.14 -63.34 -65.50
N LYS A 350 42.14 -64.05 -64.98
CA LYS A 350 42.00 -65.46 -64.57
C LYS A 350 41.19 -65.61 -63.28
N ILE A 351 41.41 -64.71 -62.31
CA ILE A 351 40.63 -64.63 -61.07
C ILE A 351 39.17 -64.26 -61.37
N LEU A 352 38.94 -63.27 -62.24
CA LEU A 352 37.61 -62.76 -62.57
C LEU A 352 36.73 -63.80 -63.27
N LEU A 353 37.31 -64.69 -64.09
CA LEU A 353 36.61 -65.87 -64.64
C LEU A 353 36.16 -66.86 -63.56
N ILE A 354 36.99 -67.09 -62.54
CA ILE A 354 36.69 -68.01 -61.43
C ILE A 354 35.61 -67.42 -60.52
N GLU A 355 35.72 -66.13 -60.17
CA GLU A 355 34.83 -65.50 -59.20
C GLU A 355 33.48 -65.12 -59.82
N ASN A 356 33.42 -64.82 -61.12
CA ASN A 356 32.16 -64.70 -61.86
C ASN A 356 31.38 -66.03 -61.90
N ALA A 357 32.06 -67.18 -61.90
CA ALA A 357 31.40 -68.50 -61.76
C ALA A 357 30.88 -68.78 -60.33
N ARG A 358 31.24 -67.95 -59.34
CA ARG A 358 30.72 -67.98 -57.96
C ARG A 358 29.66 -66.91 -57.67
N SER A 359 29.47 -65.96 -58.58
CA SER A 359 28.45 -64.91 -58.47
C SER A 359 27.04 -65.49 -58.53
N GLN A 360 26.10 -64.93 -57.78
CA GLN A 360 24.67 -65.29 -57.86
C GLN A 360 24.04 -64.95 -59.22
N ASN A 361 24.64 -64.04 -59.99
CA ASN A 361 24.33 -63.80 -61.40
C ASN A 361 25.65 -63.92 -62.21
N PRO A 362 25.92 -65.07 -62.86
CA PRO A 362 27.10 -65.23 -63.69
C PRO A 362 26.93 -64.50 -65.03
N ILE A 363 27.79 -63.53 -65.31
CA ILE A 363 27.80 -62.80 -66.58
C ILE A 363 28.52 -63.66 -67.63
N ASP A 364 27.98 -63.78 -68.84
CA ASP A 364 28.64 -64.53 -69.92
C ASP A 364 29.85 -63.75 -70.46
N ILE A 365 31.04 -64.03 -69.90
CA ILE A 365 32.30 -63.37 -70.27
C ILE A 365 32.65 -63.61 -71.75
N ASN A 366 32.14 -64.67 -72.39
CA ASN A 366 32.38 -64.90 -73.82
C ASN A 366 31.55 -63.96 -74.72
N LYS A 367 30.40 -63.47 -74.26
CA LYS A 367 29.63 -62.41 -74.95
C LYS A 367 30.32 -61.04 -74.91
N ILE A 368 31.28 -60.82 -74.02
CA ILE A 368 32.08 -59.58 -73.99
C ILE A 368 33.21 -59.61 -75.04
N PHE A 369 33.64 -60.81 -75.46
CA PHE A 369 34.71 -60.98 -76.46
C PHE A 369 34.22 -61.26 -77.90
N ASN A 370 32.92 -61.52 -78.10
CA ASN A 370 32.31 -61.71 -79.42
C ASN A 370 31.53 -60.47 -79.86
N THR A 371 31.87 -59.91 -81.03
CA THR A 371 31.36 -58.60 -81.52
C THR A 371 30.04 -58.66 -82.29
N ASP A 372 29.31 -59.78 -82.26
CA ASP A 372 27.95 -59.89 -82.82
C ASP A 372 26.94 -60.16 -81.69
N THR A 373 26.11 -59.17 -81.41
CA THR A 373 24.99 -59.28 -80.47
C THR A 373 23.77 -58.55 -81.04
N ASP A 374 22.64 -59.24 -81.20
CA ASP A 374 21.39 -58.62 -81.66
C ASP A 374 20.92 -57.55 -80.67
N HIS A 375 21.08 -56.27 -81.05
CA HIS A 375 20.86 -55.13 -80.16
C HIS A 375 19.38 -54.85 -79.83
N SER A 376 18.41 -55.62 -80.36
CA SER A 376 16.98 -55.34 -80.13
C SER A 376 16.57 -55.45 -78.65
N HIS A 377 16.99 -56.50 -77.94
CA HIS A 377 16.68 -56.66 -76.52
C HIS A 377 17.45 -55.63 -75.66
N CYS A 378 18.68 -55.30 -76.06
CA CYS A 378 19.47 -54.25 -75.43
C CYS A 378 18.81 -52.87 -75.58
N LEU A 379 18.21 -52.58 -76.74
CA LEU A 379 17.47 -51.35 -77.02
C LEU A 379 16.15 -51.29 -76.22
N GLU A 380 15.41 -52.40 -76.10
CA GLU A 380 14.22 -52.47 -75.25
C GLU A 380 14.54 -52.25 -73.77
N ASP A 381 15.60 -52.88 -73.26
CA ASP A 381 16.01 -52.71 -71.86
C ASP A 381 16.62 -51.32 -71.62
N TYR A 382 17.33 -50.75 -72.58
CA TYR A 382 17.75 -49.35 -72.57
C TYR A 382 16.56 -48.40 -72.49
N ASN A 383 15.51 -48.62 -73.29
CA ASN A 383 14.29 -47.81 -73.27
C ASN A 383 13.54 -47.94 -71.93
N LYS A 384 13.42 -49.15 -71.36
CA LYS A 384 12.84 -49.35 -70.01
C LYS A 384 13.65 -48.61 -68.95
N MET A 385 14.97 -48.79 -68.95
CA MET A 385 15.90 -48.12 -68.03
C MET A 385 15.84 -46.60 -68.17
N GLN A 386 15.65 -46.07 -69.38
CA GLN A 386 15.48 -44.64 -69.63
C GLN A 386 14.17 -44.11 -69.03
N VAL A 387 13.05 -44.85 -69.18
CA VAL A 387 11.76 -44.48 -68.57
C VAL A 387 11.84 -44.54 -67.04
N GLU A 388 12.46 -45.56 -66.46
CA GLU A 388 12.68 -45.68 -65.01
C GLU A 388 13.57 -44.54 -64.49
N LEU A 389 14.65 -44.21 -65.21
CA LEU A 389 15.56 -43.12 -64.86
C LEU A 389 14.88 -41.75 -64.97
N ASP A 390 14.00 -41.52 -65.95
CA ASP A 390 13.20 -40.29 -66.04
C ASP A 390 12.08 -40.23 -65.00
N ALA A 391 11.50 -41.36 -64.58
CA ALA A 391 10.59 -41.43 -63.44
C ALA A 391 11.30 -41.07 -62.13
N VAL A 392 12.48 -41.64 -61.87
CA VAL A 392 13.32 -41.33 -60.69
C VAL A 392 13.81 -39.88 -60.70
N LYS A 393 14.09 -39.27 -61.87
CA LYS A 393 14.37 -37.82 -61.96
C LYS A 393 13.17 -36.98 -61.53
N ASN A 394 11.96 -37.34 -61.96
CA ASN A 394 10.75 -36.61 -61.59
C ASN A 394 10.45 -36.75 -60.09
N GLU A 395 10.57 -37.96 -59.53
CA GLU A 395 10.43 -38.19 -58.09
C GLU A 395 11.47 -37.39 -57.27
N ASN A 396 12.75 -37.39 -57.70
CA ASN A 396 13.78 -36.56 -57.06
C ASN A 396 13.47 -35.05 -57.14
N LYS A 397 12.87 -34.58 -58.24
CA LYS A 397 12.45 -33.19 -58.40
C LYS A 397 11.31 -32.83 -57.45
N ASP A 398 10.32 -33.71 -57.29
CA ASP A 398 9.19 -33.51 -56.38
C ASP A 398 9.62 -33.61 -54.91
N LEU A 399 10.55 -34.52 -54.57
CA LEU A 399 11.22 -34.57 -53.28
C LEU A 399 12.00 -33.28 -53.00
N ALA A 400 12.76 -32.76 -53.97
CA ALA A 400 13.49 -31.49 -53.83
C ALA A 400 12.54 -30.30 -53.60
N ASN A 401 11.42 -30.23 -54.32
CA ASN A 401 10.38 -29.22 -54.11
C ASN A 401 9.77 -29.34 -52.70
N SER A 402 9.43 -30.56 -52.27
CA SER A 402 8.90 -30.84 -50.93
C SER A 402 9.86 -30.39 -49.83
N VAL A 403 11.15 -30.76 -49.93
CA VAL A 403 12.22 -30.32 -49.01
C VAL A 403 12.32 -28.80 -48.96
N GLU A 404 12.19 -28.09 -50.09
CA GLU A 404 12.25 -26.63 -50.11
C GLU A 404 11.02 -25.98 -49.46
N THR A 405 9.81 -26.53 -49.64
CA THR A 405 8.63 -26.07 -48.88
C THR A 405 8.78 -26.29 -47.37
N GLN A 406 9.36 -27.41 -46.95
CA GLN A 406 9.63 -27.71 -45.54
C GLN A 406 10.68 -26.76 -44.94
N LYS A 407 11.77 -26.45 -45.66
CA LYS A 407 12.74 -25.43 -45.24
C LYS A 407 12.10 -24.06 -45.03
N ASN A 408 11.21 -23.65 -45.94
CA ASN A 408 10.49 -22.40 -45.80
C ASN A 408 9.55 -22.40 -44.58
N HIS A 409 8.87 -23.50 -44.31
CA HIS A 409 8.06 -23.65 -43.09
C HIS A 409 8.91 -23.60 -41.81
N ILE A 410 10.05 -24.30 -41.78
CA ILE A 410 11.03 -24.25 -40.67
C ILE A 410 11.52 -22.82 -40.44
N LYS A 411 11.85 -22.09 -41.50
CA LYS A 411 12.27 -20.68 -41.43
C LYS A 411 11.17 -19.77 -40.86
N THR A 412 9.92 -19.96 -41.27
CA THR A 412 8.75 -19.24 -40.72
C THR A 412 8.54 -19.56 -39.23
N LEU A 413 8.67 -20.83 -38.83
CA LEU A 413 8.59 -21.22 -37.42
C LEU A 413 9.74 -20.64 -36.59
N GLN A 414 10.97 -20.65 -37.10
CA GLN A 414 12.12 -20.02 -36.45
C GLN A 414 11.90 -18.51 -36.24
N GLU A 415 11.34 -17.80 -37.23
CA GLU A 415 11.02 -16.38 -37.09
C GLU A 415 9.91 -16.15 -36.05
N LYS A 416 8.88 -17.00 -36.03
CA LYS A 416 7.82 -16.96 -35.02
C LYS A 416 8.35 -17.23 -33.61
N VAL A 417 9.29 -18.16 -33.44
CA VAL A 417 9.95 -18.43 -32.15
C VAL A 417 10.76 -17.20 -31.69
N LYS A 418 11.51 -16.53 -32.58
CA LYS A 418 12.22 -15.29 -32.22
C LYS A 418 11.26 -14.17 -31.76
N VAL A 419 10.12 -14.02 -32.42
CA VAL A 419 9.10 -13.02 -32.04
C VAL A 419 8.45 -13.37 -30.69
N LEU A 420 8.13 -14.65 -30.47
CA LEU A 420 7.59 -15.11 -29.19
C LEU A 420 8.59 -14.91 -28.04
N ASN A 421 9.87 -15.23 -28.25
CA ASN A 421 10.92 -15.02 -27.25
C ASN A 421 11.05 -13.53 -26.90
N ARG A 422 11.11 -12.62 -27.88
CA ARG A 422 11.12 -11.17 -27.62
C ARG A 422 9.89 -10.70 -26.82
N ASN A 423 8.70 -11.20 -27.15
CA ASN A 423 7.49 -10.86 -26.41
C ASN A 423 7.51 -11.43 -24.97
N ILE A 424 8.18 -12.56 -24.72
CA ILE A 424 8.43 -13.06 -23.37
C ILE A 424 9.42 -12.15 -22.64
N ASP A 425 10.55 -11.80 -23.27
CA ASP A 425 11.55 -10.88 -22.70
C ASP A 425 10.92 -9.52 -22.31
N ASP A 426 10.08 -8.95 -23.19
CA ASP A 426 9.35 -7.70 -22.95
C ASP A 426 8.35 -7.82 -21.78
N GLN A 427 7.62 -8.96 -21.69
CA GLN A 427 6.70 -9.23 -20.58
C GLN A 427 7.44 -9.45 -19.24
N GLU A 428 8.57 -10.14 -19.26
CA GLU A 428 9.43 -10.30 -18.06
C GLU A 428 9.99 -8.96 -17.60
N ALA A 429 10.39 -8.08 -18.52
CA ALA A 429 10.83 -6.72 -18.21
C ALA A 429 9.71 -5.87 -17.61
N GLU A 430 8.47 -5.95 -18.13
CA GLU A 430 7.31 -5.25 -17.58
C GLU A 430 6.94 -5.75 -16.17
N LEU A 431 6.87 -7.07 -15.98
CA LEU A 431 6.61 -7.69 -14.67
C LEU A 431 7.68 -7.31 -13.63
N LYS A 432 8.95 -7.28 -14.03
CA LYS A 432 10.06 -6.84 -13.19
C LYS A 432 9.92 -5.36 -12.81
N ALA A 433 9.61 -4.48 -13.77
CA ALA A 433 9.36 -3.07 -13.50
C ALA A 433 8.13 -2.86 -12.58
N GLN A 434 7.10 -3.70 -12.68
CA GLN A 434 5.95 -3.67 -11.77
C GLN A 434 6.34 -4.12 -10.36
N ALA A 435 7.15 -5.18 -10.22
CA ALA A 435 7.67 -5.63 -8.94
C ALA A 435 8.52 -4.54 -8.25
N ASP A 436 9.42 -3.89 -9.00
CA ASP A 436 10.24 -2.78 -8.49
C ASP A 436 9.38 -1.60 -8.01
N ARG A 437 8.31 -1.23 -8.76
CA ARG A 437 7.34 -0.20 -8.32
C ARG A 437 6.67 -0.57 -6.99
N ILE A 438 6.27 -1.83 -6.80
CA ILE A 438 5.65 -2.32 -5.56
C ILE A 438 6.67 -2.27 -4.40
N VAL A 439 7.91 -2.71 -4.62
CA VAL A 439 8.99 -2.64 -3.62
C VAL A 439 9.28 -1.19 -3.22
N HIS A 440 9.34 -0.26 -4.18
CA HIS A 440 9.50 1.17 -3.90
C HIS A 440 8.33 1.76 -3.12
N ALA A 441 7.08 1.42 -3.48
CA ALA A 441 5.89 1.85 -2.75
C ALA A 441 5.92 1.37 -1.28
N VAL A 442 6.15 0.08 -1.05
CA VAL A 442 6.27 -0.50 0.30
C VAL A 442 7.41 0.14 1.09
N LYS A 443 8.55 0.42 0.46
CA LYS A 443 9.68 1.11 1.11
C LYS A 443 9.32 2.54 1.51
N SER A 444 8.60 3.28 0.66
CA SER A 444 8.14 4.64 0.96
C SER A 444 7.14 4.67 2.12
N GLU A 445 6.17 3.74 2.14
CA GLU A 445 5.20 3.63 3.23
C GLU A 445 5.91 3.28 4.55
N ARG A 446 6.88 2.34 4.52
CA ARG A 446 7.70 2.03 5.70
C ARG A 446 8.47 3.24 6.24
N SER A 447 8.94 4.15 5.38
CA SER A 447 9.58 5.41 5.82
C SER A 447 8.57 6.31 6.52
N LYS A 448 7.41 6.56 5.90
CA LYS A 448 6.33 7.38 6.50
C LYS A 448 5.87 6.84 7.85
N TRP A 449 5.70 5.52 7.99
CA TRP A 449 5.35 4.91 9.27
C TRP A 449 6.44 5.09 10.33
N LYS A 450 7.72 4.97 9.96
CA LYS A 450 8.84 5.24 10.86
C LYS A 450 8.88 6.70 11.30
N GLU A 451 8.74 7.63 10.37
CA GLU A 451 8.67 9.07 10.63
C GLU A 451 7.45 9.43 11.51
N SER A 452 6.29 8.80 11.28
CA SER A 452 5.09 8.99 12.11
C SER A 452 5.24 8.43 13.52
N ILE A 453 6.00 7.33 13.71
CA ILE A 453 6.34 6.80 15.03
C ILE A 453 7.29 7.76 15.74
N GLU A 454 8.37 8.18 15.09
CA GLU A 454 9.33 9.15 15.64
C GLU A 454 8.67 10.50 16.00
N ALA A 455 7.72 10.97 15.20
CA ALA A 455 6.92 12.16 15.49
C ALA A 455 6.04 11.96 16.74
N LEU A 456 5.34 10.82 16.85
CA LEU A 456 4.47 10.51 17.98
C LEU A 456 5.27 10.32 19.29
N GLU A 457 6.43 9.67 19.22
CA GLU A 457 7.37 9.54 20.33
C GLU A 457 7.87 10.91 20.82
N ASN A 458 8.24 11.81 19.90
CA ASN A 458 8.61 13.18 20.24
C ASN A 458 7.45 13.96 20.88
N ASP A 459 6.23 13.75 20.41
CA ASP A 459 5.00 14.36 20.95
C ASP A 459 4.73 13.92 22.40
N TYR A 460 4.87 12.61 22.69
CA TYR A 460 4.78 12.08 24.05
C TYR A 460 5.92 12.56 24.94
N ARG A 461 7.14 12.65 24.41
CA ARG A 461 8.32 13.18 25.12
C ARG A 461 8.15 14.66 25.46
N GLY A 462 7.55 15.45 24.56
CA GLY A 462 7.18 16.84 24.82
C GLY A 462 6.11 16.99 25.91
N LYS A 463 5.07 16.13 25.88
CA LYS A 463 4.02 16.08 26.92
C LYS A 463 4.60 15.70 28.29
N LEU A 464 5.49 14.71 28.34
CA LEU A 464 6.21 14.30 29.55
C LEU A 464 7.03 15.46 30.13
N ASN A 465 7.87 16.10 29.32
CA ASN A 465 8.67 17.26 29.73
C ASN A 465 7.79 18.42 30.26
N SER A 466 6.60 18.65 29.68
CA SER A 466 5.66 19.66 30.15
C SER A 466 5.07 19.32 31.53
N LEU A 467 4.69 18.06 31.75
CA LEU A 467 4.19 17.57 33.03
C LEU A 467 5.27 17.61 34.12
N GLU A 468 6.50 17.20 33.79
CA GLU A 468 7.65 17.32 34.68
C GLU A 468 7.92 18.79 35.06
N HIS A 469 7.87 19.71 34.10
CA HIS A 469 8.05 21.14 34.38
C HIS A 469 6.92 21.72 35.26
N GLN A 470 5.66 21.33 35.02
CA GLN A 470 4.52 21.73 35.86
C GLN A 470 4.67 21.20 37.29
N LEU A 471 5.06 19.94 37.44
CA LEU A 471 5.29 19.29 38.73
C LEU A 471 6.49 19.91 39.47
N GLN A 472 7.56 20.26 38.78
CA GLN A 472 8.70 20.98 39.34
C GLN A 472 8.30 22.41 39.78
N LYS A 473 7.46 23.10 39.00
CA LYS A 473 6.92 24.42 39.36
C LYS A 473 5.96 24.34 40.56
N GLN A 474 5.17 23.27 40.67
CA GLN A 474 4.33 23.02 41.84
C GLN A 474 5.21 22.75 43.07
N ARG A 475 6.26 21.94 42.95
CA ARG A 475 7.25 21.71 44.02
C ARG A 475 7.92 23.02 44.46
N SER A 476 8.38 23.86 43.53
CA SER A 476 9.01 25.13 43.89
C SER A 476 8.03 26.11 44.55
N ARG A 477 6.78 26.20 44.08
CA ARG A 477 5.74 27.01 44.72
C ARG A 477 5.37 26.48 46.12
N SER A 478 5.31 25.15 46.28
CA SER A 478 5.05 24.52 47.57
C SER A 478 6.19 24.76 48.55
N LEU A 479 7.44 24.69 48.09
CA LEU A 479 8.63 24.97 48.90
C LEU A 479 8.68 26.44 49.32
N GLN A 480 8.41 27.37 48.40
CA GLN A 480 8.33 28.80 48.69
C GLN A 480 7.22 29.10 49.72
N LEU A 481 6.02 28.53 49.56
CA LEU A 481 4.93 28.72 50.52
C LEU A 481 5.25 28.11 51.90
N LEU A 482 6.06 27.05 51.94
CA LEU A 482 6.53 26.45 53.19
C LEU A 482 7.58 27.34 53.88
N ASP A 483 8.53 27.91 53.13
CA ASP A 483 9.46 28.93 53.66
C ASP A 483 8.75 30.21 54.09
N GLU A 484 7.77 30.72 53.32
CA GLU A 484 6.90 31.84 53.74
C GLU A 484 6.19 31.54 55.07
N LYS A 485 5.70 30.30 55.26
CA LYS A 485 5.09 29.88 56.53
C LYS A 485 6.10 29.68 57.65
N GLU A 486 7.32 29.22 57.36
CA GLU A 486 8.40 29.18 58.36
C GLU A 486 8.89 30.59 58.74
N ASN A 487 8.94 31.52 57.80
CA ASN A 487 9.23 32.93 58.02
C ASN A 487 8.14 33.56 58.90
N GLU A 488 6.85 33.29 58.63
CA GLU A 488 5.72 33.72 59.47
C GLU A 488 5.77 33.09 60.86
N ILE A 489 6.06 31.79 60.99
CA ILE A 489 6.24 31.11 62.28
C ILE A 489 7.44 31.69 63.05
N ARG A 490 8.55 32.00 62.37
CA ARG A 490 9.71 32.66 62.99
C ARG A 490 9.35 34.07 63.45
N ALA A 491 8.69 34.87 62.62
CA ALA A 491 8.21 36.21 63.00
C ALA A 491 7.22 36.16 64.17
N LEU A 492 6.29 35.21 64.17
CA LEU A 492 5.35 34.99 65.27
C LEU A 492 6.08 34.57 66.55
N LYS A 493 7.01 33.61 66.48
CA LYS A 493 7.85 33.21 67.64
C LYS A 493 8.64 34.39 68.19
N THR A 494 9.36 35.13 67.35
CA THR A 494 10.10 36.33 67.76
C THR A 494 9.17 37.39 68.35
N SER A 495 7.98 37.62 67.77
CA SER A 495 7.00 38.55 68.34
C SER A 495 6.46 38.08 69.69
N PHE A 496 6.25 36.78 69.87
CA PHE A 496 5.77 36.16 71.12
C PHE A 496 6.86 36.19 72.20
N GLU A 497 8.11 36.01 71.82
CA GLU A 497 9.30 36.12 72.68
C GLU A 497 9.62 37.58 73.06
N ILE A 498 9.22 38.55 72.23
CA ILE A 498 9.24 40.00 72.55
C ILE A 498 8.04 40.40 73.45
N PHE A 499 6.85 39.86 73.21
CA PHE A 499 5.64 40.16 73.98
C PHE A 499 5.49 39.36 75.30
N ILE A 500 6.27 38.29 75.47
CA ILE A 500 6.42 37.58 76.74
C ILE A 500 7.87 37.71 77.21
N PRO A 501 8.20 38.79 77.95
CA PRO A 501 9.43 38.83 78.73
C PRO A 501 9.46 37.64 79.70
N GLN A 502 10.63 37.05 79.87
CA GLN A 502 10.86 35.91 80.76
C GLN A 502 10.24 36.13 82.16
N GLN A 503 9.17 35.39 82.47
CA GLN A 503 9.03 34.85 83.81
C GLN A 503 9.67 33.46 83.83
N GLN A 504 10.74 33.35 84.61
CA GLN A 504 11.28 32.07 85.02
C GLN A 504 10.26 31.35 85.90
N THR A 505 9.86 30.13 85.56
CA THR A 505 9.50 29.11 86.55
C THR A 505 9.83 27.71 86.03
N SER A 506 10.19 26.85 86.99
CA SER A 506 10.65 25.47 86.78
C SER A 506 9.50 24.50 86.46
N GLU A 507 9.90 23.33 85.99
CA GLU A 507 9.30 22.01 86.30
C GLU A 507 7.89 21.59 85.79
N THR A 508 7.94 20.53 84.96
CA THR A 508 7.20 19.25 85.08
C THR A 508 5.83 19.01 84.40
N VAL A 509 5.68 17.73 84.00
CA VAL A 509 4.47 16.93 83.73
C VAL A 509 3.70 17.13 82.39
N GLU A 510 3.89 16.15 81.51
CA GLU A 510 2.94 15.41 80.62
C GLU A 510 1.86 16.10 79.74
N PRO A 511 1.47 15.48 78.61
CA PRO A 511 0.56 16.08 77.63
C PRO A 511 -0.93 15.73 77.86
N PRO A 512 -1.86 16.70 77.72
CA PRO A 512 -3.29 16.41 77.59
C PRO A 512 -3.83 16.68 76.17
N SER A 513 -4.11 15.57 75.48
CA SER A 513 -5.32 15.27 74.69
C SER A 513 -5.91 16.30 73.69
N ALA A 514 -6.18 15.81 72.47
CA ALA A 514 -6.74 16.57 71.36
C ALA A 514 -8.15 17.17 71.65
N ARG A 515 -8.27 18.51 71.59
CA ARG A 515 -9.58 19.19 71.53
C ARG A 515 -10.16 19.12 70.12
N LYS A 516 -11.24 18.36 69.98
CA LYS A 516 -12.17 18.48 68.84
C LYS A 516 -12.83 19.86 68.90
N ILE A 517 -12.67 20.69 67.87
CA ILE A 517 -13.45 21.92 67.71
C ILE A 517 -14.78 21.53 67.07
N SER A 518 -15.89 21.84 67.76
CA SER A 518 -17.23 21.49 67.32
C SER A 518 -17.72 22.42 66.20
N ALA A 519 -18.46 21.88 65.24
CA ALA A 519 -18.95 22.58 64.05
C ALA A 519 -20.14 23.54 64.31
N SER A 520 -20.24 24.11 65.51
CA SER A 520 -21.35 24.98 65.92
C SER A 520 -21.15 26.47 65.61
N HIS A 521 -19.94 26.93 65.29
CA HIS A 521 -19.66 28.36 65.14
C HIS A 521 -20.05 28.94 63.76
N LEU A 522 -20.13 28.12 62.71
CA LEU A 522 -20.36 28.57 61.33
C LEU A 522 -21.82 28.97 61.04
N ASN A 523 -22.80 28.44 61.77
CA ASN A 523 -24.22 28.75 61.55
C ASN A 523 -24.66 30.11 62.12
N ALA A 524 -23.83 30.79 62.90
CA ALA A 524 -24.17 32.09 63.50
C ALA A 524 -24.00 33.28 62.53
N VAL A 525 -23.23 33.12 61.44
CA VAL A 525 -22.84 34.23 60.54
C VAL A 525 -23.78 34.37 59.33
N LEU A 526 -24.54 33.32 58.96
CA LEU A 526 -25.38 33.34 57.76
C LEU A 526 -26.72 34.09 57.87
N ASN A 527 -27.16 34.49 59.07
CA ASN A 527 -28.55 34.92 59.33
C ASN A 527 -28.73 36.40 59.75
N SER A 528 -27.79 37.29 59.45
CA SER A 528 -27.93 38.73 59.72
C SER A 528 -28.35 39.52 58.47
N ASN A 529 -29.67 39.56 58.18
CA ASN A 529 -30.26 40.49 57.21
C ASN A 529 -30.62 41.83 57.90
N THR A 530 -29.76 42.84 57.78
CA THR A 530 -30.12 44.25 58.06
C THR A 530 -29.45 45.19 57.04
N PRO A 531 -30.17 46.21 56.51
CA PRO A 531 -29.62 47.13 55.52
C PRO A 531 -28.94 48.34 56.18
N ALA A 532 -27.88 48.84 55.52
CA ALA A 532 -27.31 50.20 55.56
C ALA A 532 -27.22 50.96 56.90
N THR A 533 -26.00 51.39 57.26
CA THR A 533 -25.64 52.82 57.40
C THR A 533 -24.10 52.97 57.57
N THR A 534 -23.56 54.07 57.06
CA THR A 534 -22.15 54.48 57.07
C THR A 534 -21.44 54.40 58.44
N THR A 535 -20.19 53.90 58.46
CA THR A 535 -19.00 54.67 58.94
C THR A 535 -17.66 53.93 58.66
N THR A 536 -16.61 54.71 58.37
CA THR A 536 -15.16 54.39 58.48
C THR A 536 -14.66 53.00 58.05
N ALA A 537 -14.07 52.92 56.86
CA ALA A 537 -13.45 51.71 56.32
C ALA A 537 -12.15 51.33 57.05
N SER A 538 -12.20 50.25 57.83
CA SER A 538 -11.04 49.50 58.32
C SER A 538 -10.59 48.46 57.27
N ALA A 539 -9.27 48.31 57.10
CA ALA A 539 -8.65 47.57 56.00
C ALA A 539 -8.89 46.03 56.03
N SER A 540 -9.56 45.50 57.05
CA SER A 540 -9.90 44.08 57.19
C SER A 540 -11.04 43.62 56.25
N THR A 541 -11.97 44.52 55.89
CA THR A 541 -13.13 44.18 55.04
C THR A 541 -12.77 43.90 53.57
N LEU A 542 -11.62 44.38 53.10
CA LEU A 542 -11.17 44.14 51.73
C LEU A 542 -10.80 42.67 51.48
N SER A 543 -10.43 41.91 52.53
CA SER A 543 -10.13 40.47 52.43
C SER A 543 -11.37 39.65 52.08
N GLU A 544 -12.49 39.91 52.76
CA GLU A 544 -13.77 39.22 52.55
C GLU A 544 -14.42 39.61 51.21
N GLY A 545 -14.41 40.91 50.88
CA GLY A 545 -14.84 41.39 49.56
C GLY A 545 -14.01 40.80 48.41
N CYS A 546 -12.69 40.66 48.59
CA CYS A 546 -11.81 40.02 47.61
C CYS A 546 -12.10 38.52 47.46
N HIS A 547 -12.38 37.81 48.56
CA HIS A 547 -12.77 36.39 48.51
C HIS A 547 -14.11 36.18 47.79
N ILE A 548 -15.11 37.02 48.07
CA ILE A 548 -16.42 36.99 47.37
C ILE A 548 -16.23 37.30 45.88
N LEU A 549 -15.45 38.33 45.54
CA LEU A 549 -15.18 38.69 44.15
C LEU A 549 -14.42 37.58 43.40
N HIS A 550 -13.44 36.94 44.03
CA HIS A 550 -12.72 35.78 43.49
C HIS A 550 -13.67 34.59 43.28
N TYR A 551 -14.56 34.32 44.24
CA TYR A 551 -15.53 33.23 44.14
C TYR A 551 -16.54 33.46 43.00
N VAL A 552 -17.06 34.70 42.86
CA VAL A 552 -17.93 35.11 41.74
C VAL A 552 -17.20 35.03 40.40
N ASN A 553 -15.93 35.41 40.33
CA ASN A 553 -15.11 35.30 39.12
C ASN A 553 -14.84 33.83 38.73
N GLU A 554 -14.59 32.95 39.71
CA GLU A 554 -14.43 31.51 39.47
C GLU A 554 -15.75 30.83 39.08
N LEU A 555 -16.90 31.26 39.63
CA LEU A 555 -18.21 30.86 39.14
C LEU A 555 -18.43 31.29 37.69
N ALA A 556 -18.16 32.56 37.35
CA ALA A 556 -18.28 33.06 35.99
C ALA A 556 -17.37 32.32 35.00
N ARG A 557 -16.14 31.97 35.40
CA ARG A 557 -15.24 31.10 34.61
C ARG A 557 -15.84 29.72 34.39
N LYS A 558 -16.38 29.08 35.43
CA LYS A 558 -17.04 27.78 35.32
C LYS A 558 -18.29 27.83 34.45
N ASP A 559 -19.08 28.90 34.51
CA ASP A 559 -20.25 29.08 33.64
C ASP A 559 -19.85 29.29 32.17
N VAL A 560 -18.76 30.02 31.90
CA VAL A 560 -18.18 30.15 30.55
C VAL A 560 -17.64 28.80 30.06
N GLU A 561 -16.95 28.04 30.91
CA GLU A 561 -16.45 26.69 30.59
C GLU A 561 -17.61 25.72 30.32
N ILE A 562 -18.63 25.67 31.18
CA ILE A 562 -19.85 24.86 31.00
C ILE A 562 -20.59 25.26 29.73
N SER A 563 -20.69 26.56 29.42
CA SER A 563 -21.27 27.06 28.17
C SER A 563 -20.45 26.63 26.95
N GLY A 564 -19.11 26.68 27.05
CA GLY A 564 -18.19 26.14 26.04
C GLY A 564 -18.37 24.64 25.82
N LEU A 565 -18.39 23.85 26.90
CA LEU A 565 -18.60 22.39 26.87
C LEU A 565 -19.98 22.01 26.33
N ARG A 566 -21.03 22.80 26.61
CA ARG A 566 -22.36 22.62 26.00
C ARG A 566 -22.35 22.91 24.50
N LYS A 567 -21.64 23.95 24.05
CA LYS A 567 -21.49 24.27 22.62
C LYS A 567 -20.69 23.19 21.88
N THR A 568 -19.56 22.72 22.43
CA THR A 568 -18.77 21.64 21.80
C THR A 568 -19.53 20.31 21.81
N LYS A 569 -20.27 20.00 22.87
CA LYS A 569 -21.21 18.86 22.91
C LYS A 569 -22.24 18.96 21.78
N HIS A 570 -22.96 20.07 21.65
CA HIS A 570 -23.97 20.22 20.59
C HIS A 570 -23.37 20.21 19.18
N ALA A 571 -22.16 20.75 18.99
CA ALA A 571 -21.44 20.63 17.72
C ALA A 571 -21.11 19.17 17.40
N ALA A 572 -20.64 18.39 18.38
CA ALA A 572 -20.36 16.97 18.23
C ALA A 572 -21.63 16.13 17.99
N GLU A 573 -22.73 16.41 18.69
CA GLU A 573 -24.04 15.77 18.46
C GLU A 573 -24.58 16.08 17.06
N THR A 574 -24.38 17.30 16.56
CA THR A 574 -24.81 17.72 15.22
C THR A 574 -23.96 17.05 14.14
N ALA A 575 -22.64 17.01 14.33
CA ALA A 575 -21.72 16.29 13.45
C ALA A 575 -22.03 14.77 13.41
N LEU A 576 -22.39 14.16 14.55
CA LEU A 576 -22.82 12.77 14.61
C LEU A 576 -24.13 12.54 13.84
N ARG A 577 -25.12 13.43 13.97
CA ARG A 577 -26.38 13.33 13.19
C ARG A 577 -26.12 13.46 11.69
N GLN A 578 -25.26 14.39 11.28
CA GLN A 578 -24.87 14.55 9.87
C GLN A 578 -24.17 13.29 9.35
N ALA A 579 -23.15 12.78 10.07
CA ALA A 579 -22.43 11.57 9.69
C ALA A 579 -23.34 10.32 9.63
N LEU A 580 -24.37 10.24 10.47
CA LEU A 580 -25.40 9.19 10.39
C LEU A 580 -26.27 9.34 9.13
N GLN A 581 -26.69 10.56 8.78
CA GLN A 581 -27.45 10.83 7.56
C GLN A 581 -26.63 10.53 6.29
N ASP A 582 -25.36 10.95 6.27
CA ASP A 582 -24.42 10.68 5.18
C ASP A 582 -24.17 9.17 5.05
N LYS A 583 -24.08 8.44 6.17
CA LYS A 583 -23.99 6.97 6.16
C LYS A 583 -25.24 6.30 5.60
N VAL A 584 -26.44 6.75 5.99
CA VAL A 584 -27.71 6.18 5.51
C VAL A 584 -27.84 6.40 4.00
N THR A 585 -27.64 7.62 3.52
CA THR A 585 -27.71 7.94 2.08
C THR A 585 -26.66 7.20 1.25
N ALA A 586 -25.43 7.03 1.78
CA ALA A 586 -24.41 6.19 1.14
C ALA A 586 -24.81 4.71 1.11
N GLN A 587 -25.44 4.19 2.17
CA GLN A 587 -25.94 2.81 2.22
C GLN A 587 -27.09 2.59 1.25
N GLU A 588 -28.02 3.54 1.11
CA GLU A 588 -29.11 3.51 0.13
C GLU A 588 -28.54 3.48 -1.30
N ALA A 589 -27.59 4.36 -1.62
CA ALA A 589 -26.93 4.37 -2.93
C ALA A 589 -26.15 3.08 -3.24
N LEU A 590 -25.57 2.43 -2.22
CA LEU A 590 -24.93 1.12 -2.36
C LEU A 590 -25.97 0.01 -2.57
N ASN A 591 -27.08 0.01 -1.84
CA ASN A 591 -28.18 -0.95 -2.01
C ASN A 591 -28.80 -0.84 -3.42
N ASP A 592 -29.04 0.37 -3.91
CA ASP A 592 -29.48 0.63 -5.29
C ASP A 592 -28.51 0.07 -6.33
N LYS A 593 -27.20 0.16 -6.07
CA LYS A 593 -26.17 -0.38 -6.95
C LYS A 593 -26.13 -1.91 -6.89
N ILE A 594 -26.30 -2.50 -5.70
CA ILE A 594 -26.43 -3.95 -5.51
C ILE A 594 -27.64 -4.46 -6.29
N MET A 595 -28.83 -3.87 -6.11
CA MET A 595 -30.04 -4.26 -6.85
C MET A 595 -29.87 -4.19 -8.38
N LYS A 596 -29.18 -3.17 -8.90
CA LYS A 596 -28.87 -3.05 -10.34
C LYS A 596 -27.89 -4.13 -10.82
N LEU A 597 -26.89 -4.48 -10.00
CA LEU A 597 -25.93 -5.54 -10.31
C LEU A 597 -26.58 -6.92 -10.22
N GLU A 598 -27.44 -7.16 -9.23
CA GLU A 598 -28.24 -8.39 -9.09
C GLU A 598 -29.14 -8.57 -10.31
N GLN A 599 -29.87 -7.53 -10.74
CA GLN A 599 -30.67 -7.57 -11.97
C GLN A 599 -29.86 -7.89 -13.23
N GLU A 600 -28.63 -7.39 -13.33
CA GLU A 600 -27.74 -7.65 -14.47
C GLU A 600 -27.14 -9.07 -14.40
N VAL A 601 -26.81 -9.57 -13.21
CA VAL A 601 -26.41 -10.98 -13.00
C VAL A 601 -27.56 -11.91 -13.38
N ASP A 602 -28.77 -11.66 -12.87
CA ASP A 602 -30.01 -12.36 -13.22
C ASP A 602 -30.27 -12.39 -14.73
N ARG A 603 -29.96 -11.28 -15.44
CA ARG A 603 -30.06 -11.18 -16.89
C ARG A 603 -29.01 -12.04 -17.59
N LEU A 604 -27.76 -12.02 -17.12
CA LEU A 604 -26.66 -12.80 -17.66
C LEU A 604 -26.83 -14.31 -17.39
N GLU A 605 -27.35 -14.69 -16.23
CA GLU A 605 -27.71 -16.09 -15.93
C GLU A 605 -28.82 -16.59 -16.85
N ARG A 606 -29.85 -15.77 -17.12
CA ARG A 606 -30.86 -16.06 -18.16
C ARG A 606 -30.25 -16.17 -19.56
N CYS A 607 -29.19 -15.42 -19.87
CA CYS A 607 -28.47 -15.54 -21.14
C CYS A 607 -27.53 -16.75 -21.24
N LYS A 608 -27.33 -17.53 -20.16
CA LYS A 608 -26.31 -18.60 -20.10
C LYS A 608 -26.64 -19.83 -20.95
N THR A 609 -27.93 -20.09 -21.21
CA THR A 609 -28.36 -21.15 -22.13
C THR A 609 -28.75 -20.53 -23.48
N ARG A 610 -28.54 -21.29 -24.58
CA ARG A 610 -28.94 -20.83 -25.93
C ARG A 610 -30.44 -20.51 -26.02
N GLU A 611 -31.26 -21.28 -25.30
CA GLU A 611 -32.71 -21.07 -25.21
C GLU A 611 -33.07 -19.82 -24.40
N GLY A 612 -32.36 -19.55 -23.30
CA GLY A 612 -32.55 -18.34 -22.49
C GLY A 612 -32.08 -17.06 -23.18
N ALA A 613 -30.97 -17.11 -23.92
CA ALA A 613 -30.52 -16.02 -24.79
C ALA A 613 -31.54 -15.72 -25.91
N ASN A 614 -32.12 -16.76 -26.53
CA ASN A 614 -33.21 -16.61 -27.49
C ASN A 614 -34.47 -15.98 -26.85
N LEU A 615 -34.79 -16.32 -25.60
CA LEU A 615 -35.93 -15.75 -24.86
C LEU A 615 -35.73 -14.27 -24.47
N GLU A 616 -34.53 -13.87 -24.04
CA GLU A 616 -34.23 -12.45 -23.77
C GLU A 616 -34.19 -11.62 -25.06
N TYR A 617 -33.70 -12.17 -26.17
CA TYR A 617 -33.84 -11.55 -27.50
C TYR A 617 -35.32 -11.40 -27.89
N LEU A 618 -36.11 -12.47 -27.75
CA LEU A 618 -37.55 -12.46 -28.06
C LEU A 618 -38.30 -11.42 -27.22
N LYS A 619 -38.02 -11.33 -25.92
CA LYS A 619 -38.55 -10.31 -25.00
C LYS A 619 -38.24 -8.89 -25.47
N ASN A 620 -37.00 -8.62 -25.90
CA ASN A 620 -36.61 -7.31 -26.44
C ASN A 620 -37.31 -6.99 -27.77
N VAL A 621 -37.48 -7.98 -28.66
CA VAL A 621 -38.22 -7.82 -29.92
C VAL A 621 -39.72 -7.59 -29.66
N ILE A 622 -40.33 -8.31 -28.72
CA ILE A 622 -41.74 -8.11 -28.32
C ILE A 622 -41.94 -6.73 -27.67
N LEU A 623 -41.04 -6.32 -26.77
CA LEU A 623 -41.09 -4.99 -26.15
C LEU A 623 -40.96 -3.87 -27.20
N SER A 624 -40.07 -4.05 -28.18
CA SER A 624 -39.92 -3.15 -29.32
C SER A 624 -41.15 -3.15 -30.24
N TYR A 625 -41.78 -4.30 -30.47
CA TYR A 625 -43.01 -4.44 -31.25
C TYR A 625 -44.21 -3.73 -30.60
N LEU A 626 -44.32 -3.82 -29.27
CA LEU A 626 -45.35 -3.12 -28.49
C LEU A 626 -45.10 -1.60 -28.43
N SER A 627 -43.85 -1.18 -28.30
CA SER A 627 -43.46 0.23 -28.15
C SER A 627 -43.36 1.00 -29.49
N SER A 628 -43.08 0.31 -30.59
CA SER A 628 -43.00 0.91 -31.92
C SER A 628 -44.38 1.33 -32.43
N THR A 629 -44.43 2.39 -33.24
CA THR A 629 -45.61 2.83 -33.99
C THR A 629 -45.52 2.49 -35.49
N ASP A 630 -44.34 2.12 -35.98
CA ASP A 630 -44.11 1.80 -37.40
C ASP A 630 -44.68 0.42 -37.79
N LYS A 631 -45.32 0.35 -38.97
CA LYS A 631 -45.94 -0.87 -39.50
C LYS A 631 -44.92 -1.81 -40.14
N ASP A 632 -43.90 -1.27 -40.81
CA ASP A 632 -42.91 -2.11 -41.50
C ASP A 632 -41.89 -2.68 -40.50
N GLY A 633 -41.40 -1.87 -39.56
CA GLY A 633 -40.65 -2.34 -38.40
C GLY A 633 -41.39 -3.42 -37.61
N LYS A 634 -42.71 -3.27 -37.40
CA LYS A 634 -43.53 -4.31 -36.76
C LYS A 634 -43.57 -5.62 -37.54
N LYS A 635 -43.68 -5.57 -38.87
CA LYS A 635 -43.60 -6.76 -39.74
C LYS A 635 -42.25 -7.47 -39.63
N HIS A 636 -41.15 -6.72 -39.60
CA HIS A 636 -39.81 -7.29 -39.38
C HIS A 636 -39.67 -7.91 -37.98
N MET A 637 -40.19 -7.27 -36.94
CA MET A 637 -40.20 -7.81 -35.57
C MET A 637 -41.06 -9.08 -35.44
N VAL A 638 -42.22 -9.14 -36.11
CA VAL A 638 -43.07 -10.34 -36.16
C VAL A 638 -42.37 -11.51 -36.86
N ASN A 639 -41.62 -11.25 -37.94
CA ASN A 639 -40.81 -12.29 -38.58
C ASN A 639 -39.69 -12.81 -37.65
N ALA A 640 -39.06 -11.93 -36.86
CA ALA A 640 -38.06 -12.34 -35.86
C ALA A 640 -38.69 -13.15 -34.71
N ILE A 641 -39.88 -12.75 -34.22
CA ILE A 641 -40.68 -13.51 -33.24
C ILE A 641 -41.02 -14.91 -33.79
N ALA A 642 -41.53 -14.99 -35.02
CA ALA A 642 -41.90 -16.24 -35.66
C ALA A 642 -40.71 -17.19 -35.89
N ALA A 643 -39.52 -16.65 -36.20
CA ALA A 643 -38.29 -17.42 -36.35
C ALA A 643 -37.80 -18.01 -35.02
N VAL A 644 -37.89 -17.26 -33.92
CA VAL A 644 -37.47 -17.74 -32.59
C VAL A 644 -38.47 -18.74 -32.00
N LEU A 645 -39.77 -18.54 -32.23
CA LEU A 645 -40.84 -19.44 -31.77
C LEU A 645 -41.17 -20.58 -32.74
N GLN A 646 -40.46 -20.69 -33.88
CA GLN A 646 -40.63 -21.75 -34.88
C GLN A 646 -42.06 -21.90 -35.43
N PHE A 647 -42.74 -20.77 -35.69
CA PHE A 647 -44.11 -20.79 -36.23
C PHE A 647 -44.20 -21.50 -37.58
N THR A 648 -45.26 -22.28 -37.77
CA THR A 648 -45.55 -22.97 -39.02
C THR A 648 -45.96 -21.97 -40.12
N SER A 649 -45.80 -22.38 -41.38
CA SER A 649 -46.16 -21.58 -42.56
C SER A 649 -47.66 -21.27 -42.67
N VAL A 650 -48.51 -21.95 -41.89
CA VAL A 650 -49.95 -21.65 -41.78
C VAL A 650 -50.18 -20.54 -40.76
N GLU A 651 -49.62 -20.64 -39.56
CA GLU A 651 -49.73 -19.61 -38.51
C GLU A 651 -49.16 -18.27 -38.97
N MET A 652 -48.02 -18.30 -39.68
CA MET A 652 -47.38 -17.11 -40.25
C MET A 652 -48.28 -16.40 -41.28
N LYS A 653 -49.12 -17.14 -42.03
CA LYS A 653 -50.12 -16.56 -42.96
C LYS A 653 -51.28 -15.91 -42.20
N THR A 654 -51.78 -16.56 -41.15
CA THR A 654 -52.88 -16.06 -40.31
C THR A 654 -52.49 -14.78 -39.55
N ILE A 655 -51.26 -14.70 -39.06
CA ILE A 655 -50.76 -13.50 -38.37
C ILE A 655 -50.59 -12.34 -39.37
N ASN A 656 -50.04 -12.61 -40.56
CA ASN A 656 -49.96 -11.59 -41.61
C ASN A 656 -51.35 -11.09 -42.02
N SER A 657 -52.33 -11.98 -42.28
CA SER A 657 -53.66 -11.53 -42.70
C SER A 657 -54.34 -10.65 -41.64
N LEU A 658 -54.17 -10.96 -40.34
CA LEU A 658 -54.64 -10.10 -39.24
C LEU A 658 -53.96 -8.72 -39.22
N LEU A 659 -52.66 -8.65 -39.53
CA LEU A 659 -51.92 -7.37 -39.61
C LEU A 659 -52.33 -6.52 -40.81
N TYR A 660 -52.68 -7.13 -41.95
CA TYR A 660 -53.19 -6.41 -43.14
C TYR A 660 -54.69 -6.11 -43.08
N SER A 661 -55.46 -6.79 -42.22
CA SER A 661 -56.93 -6.65 -42.12
C SER A 661 -57.41 -5.38 -41.39
N LYS A 662 -56.55 -4.73 -40.59
CA LYS A 662 -56.86 -3.40 -40.02
C LYS A 662 -56.47 -2.27 -40.99
N LYS A 663 -57.42 -1.96 -41.88
CA LYS A 663 -57.45 -0.71 -42.65
C LYS A 663 -58.53 0.21 -42.11
#